data_AF-A0A8J3PJA8-F1
#
_entry.id   AF-A0A8J3PJA8-F1
#
_cell.length_a   1.000
_cell.length_b   1.000
_cell.length_c   1.000
_cell.angle_alpha   90.00
_cell.angle_beta   90.00
_cell.angle_gamma   90.00
#
_symmetry.space_group_name_H-M   'P 1'
#
loop_
_entity.id
_entity.type
_entity.pdbx_description
1 polymer ?
#
loop_
_entity_poly.entity_id
_entity_poly.type
_entity_poly.pdbx_seq_one_letter_code
_entity_poly.pdbx_strand_id
1 'polypeptide(L)'
;MSQLRKGHVVTIEAARQVTVMAEALKRDFADLIDISDFTHPDLGERRRKFLTRALGALVVRDYVGCDARAAADFVVDGGQDFGIDALAISEGAPRLWLIQTKWSDKGEAKLGELEVMTMVDGLRKIDQFDFARFNPRFQQHAERVKTVLSDRRARITLVLALMRKDELHENVTQRLEDVRREFNAYGEHLDVKVLYGRDLWEMMRRSSQPDPIDLALIMDRWFQLETPMRAIVGVVSAAEVADWHTTHGDRLFSKNIRESLGLTHVNAGLVRTLTEDPHDFWYYNNGITVLCDDLDVKLRSKGLPSGPVDLKITGASVVNGAQTVAAVARAVNQEETAGYAFVNVRIIETSDTAVGSQITKATNTQNHVERRDFVALDPIQAQIKDEFAAALGLTYSIRRSELEPPAESGCSVRVAAVALASAHPSAELAVRARVAEDLLWEDGPKGAYRLLFGSKPSAIQIWRSVQLLRSVLESLHAGQASREGRAAAVAEHGNLLVAHLVFQRIGRDGVDDPDFDWNDVLGQVPGLVDVALQWLIHAVDEIIGANKLIGATFSNPERVRSLVQFALQKLDEGASVPELPDSYRVLPKQRTRRASSVQILVDARMIKDGTTLKFGADTAPERAALADWLSADPRRETATWVNDRTKPLLWAVDAKRYSPSGLVMRMWALAEWAEASVAVQGTKRWSVPGEGTLVEMAEAVLRAGELPLAGEELL
;
A
#
# COMPACT_ATOMS: atom_id res chain seq x y z
N MET A 1 17.21 35.95 4.19
CA MET A 1 17.21 34.51 3.84
C MET A 1 15.94 33.75 4.29
N SER A 2 15.29 34.10 5.41
CA SER A 2 14.04 33.44 5.87
C SER A 2 12.81 33.70 4.96
N GLN A 3 12.66 34.92 4.43
CA GLN A 3 11.57 35.26 3.49
C GLN A 3 11.73 34.63 2.10
N LEU A 4 12.97 34.50 1.60
CA LEU A 4 13.28 33.84 0.33
C LEU A 4 12.99 32.33 0.36
N ARG A 5 13.22 31.65 1.49
CA ARG A 5 12.86 30.23 1.67
C ARG A 5 11.34 30.03 1.81
N LYS A 6 10.62 30.93 2.49
CA LYS A 6 9.14 30.87 2.56
C LYS A 6 8.50 31.10 1.19
N GLY A 7 9.03 32.02 0.38
CA GLY A 7 8.59 32.23 -1.00
C GLY A 7 8.76 30.96 -1.84
N HIS A 8 9.95 30.37 -1.85
CA HIS A 8 10.27 29.17 -2.65
C HIS A 8 9.41 27.94 -2.29
N VAL A 9 9.19 27.68 -0.98
CA VAL A 9 8.38 26.53 -0.54
C VAL A 9 6.91 26.69 -0.96
N VAL A 10 6.37 27.90 -0.90
CA VAL A 10 5.00 28.20 -1.31
C VAL A 10 4.81 28.08 -2.83
N THR A 11 5.83 28.41 -3.63
CA THR A 11 5.78 28.25 -5.10
C THR A 11 5.85 26.78 -5.53
N ILE A 12 6.66 25.96 -4.84
CA ILE A 12 6.78 24.52 -5.12
C ILE A 12 5.47 23.79 -4.79
N GLU A 13 4.82 24.12 -3.66
CA GLU A 13 3.57 23.49 -3.26
C GLU A 13 2.40 23.83 -4.21
N ALA A 14 2.35 25.06 -4.72
CA ALA A 14 1.34 25.49 -5.70
C ALA A 14 1.51 24.79 -7.06
N ALA A 15 2.75 24.70 -7.57
CA ALA A 15 3.03 23.97 -8.80
C ALA A 15 2.65 22.49 -8.69
N ARG A 16 2.91 21.89 -7.52
CA ARG A 16 2.54 20.50 -7.23
C ARG A 16 1.02 20.29 -7.18
N GLN A 17 0.26 21.21 -6.60
CA GLN A 17 -1.22 21.13 -6.60
C GLN A 17 -1.79 21.17 -8.02
N VAL A 18 -1.21 21.98 -8.91
CA VAL A 18 -1.63 22.05 -10.32
C VAL A 18 -1.39 20.73 -11.05
N THR A 19 -0.21 20.14 -10.89
CA THR A 19 0.11 18.83 -11.50
C THR A 19 -0.85 17.75 -11.03
N VAL A 20 -1.11 17.66 -9.72
CA VAL A 20 -1.98 16.63 -9.16
C VAL A 20 -3.43 16.83 -9.60
N MET A 21 -3.92 18.07 -9.64
CA MET A 21 -5.24 18.37 -10.19
C MET A 21 -5.36 17.96 -11.65
N ALA A 22 -4.31 18.18 -12.45
CA ALA A 22 -4.33 17.82 -13.86
C ALA A 22 -4.49 16.31 -14.08
N GLU A 23 -3.74 15.50 -13.33
CA GLU A 23 -3.83 14.04 -13.42
C GLU A 23 -5.18 13.51 -12.89
N ALA A 24 -5.71 14.10 -11.81
CA ALA A 24 -7.04 13.74 -11.31
C ALA A 24 -8.15 14.03 -12.33
N LEU A 25 -8.13 15.21 -12.96
CA LEU A 25 -9.08 15.57 -14.03
C LEU A 25 -8.94 14.64 -15.23
N LYS A 26 -7.71 14.25 -15.59
CA LYS A 26 -7.45 13.30 -16.66
C LYS A 26 -8.03 11.92 -16.34
N ARG A 27 -7.77 11.39 -15.14
CA ARG A 27 -8.32 10.11 -14.69
C ARG A 27 -9.85 10.10 -14.71
N ASP A 28 -10.49 11.15 -14.22
CA ASP A 28 -11.94 11.20 -14.06
C ASP A 28 -12.68 11.47 -15.38
N PHE A 29 -12.06 12.20 -16.33
CA PHE A 29 -12.76 12.76 -17.49
C PHE A 29 -12.12 12.51 -18.86
N ALA A 30 -10.97 11.81 -18.96
CA ALA A 30 -10.25 11.60 -20.24
C ALA A 30 -11.13 11.06 -21.37
N ASP A 31 -12.01 10.11 -21.06
CA ASP A 31 -12.88 9.45 -22.05
C ASP A 31 -14.27 10.08 -22.15
N LEU A 32 -14.53 11.16 -21.41
CA LEU A 32 -15.85 11.79 -21.28
C LEU A 32 -15.90 13.18 -21.89
N ILE A 33 -14.77 13.91 -21.91
CA ILE A 33 -14.70 15.27 -22.45
C ILE A 33 -14.35 15.22 -23.93
N ASP A 34 -15.29 15.66 -24.75
CA ASP A 34 -15.06 15.85 -26.18
C ASP A 34 -14.08 17.02 -26.40
N ILE A 35 -13.00 16.78 -27.14
CA ILE A 35 -12.03 17.78 -27.60
C ILE A 35 -11.86 17.78 -29.13
N SER A 36 -12.74 17.07 -29.85
CA SER A 36 -12.64 16.88 -31.30
C SER A 36 -12.82 18.16 -32.11
N ASP A 37 -13.56 19.14 -31.55
CA ASP A 37 -13.78 20.47 -32.15
C ASP A 37 -12.56 21.41 -32.03
N PHE A 38 -11.54 21.03 -31.26
CA PHE A 38 -10.33 21.84 -31.06
C PHE A 38 -9.11 21.18 -31.72
N THR A 39 -8.81 21.58 -32.95
CA THR A 39 -7.62 21.15 -33.69
C THR A 39 -6.49 22.17 -33.53
N HIS A 40 -5.48 21.84 -32.72
CA HIS A 40 -4.27 22.66 -32.55
C HIS A 40 -3.01 21.80 -32.71
N PRO A 41 -1.96 22.28 -33.40
CA PRO A 41 -0.75 21.48 -33.65
C PRO A 41 0.07 21.19 -32.37
N ASP A 42 0.03 22.09 -31.39
CA ASP A 42 0.69 21.89 -30.09
C ASP A 42 -0.13 20.97 -29.16
N LEU A 43 0.48 19.86 -28.74
CA LEU A 43 -0.08 18.91 -27.78
C LEU A 43 -0.32 19.54 -26.39
N GLY A 44 0.51 20.52 -26.00
CA GLY A 44 0.35 21.26 -24.74
C GLY A 44 -0.91 22.13 -24.72
N GLU A 45 -1.24 22.79 -25.84
CA GLU A 45 -2.50 23.55 -25.97
C GLU A 45 -3.72 22.62 -25.98
N ARG A 46 -3.64 21.46 -26.65
CA ARG A 46 -4.72 20.45 -26.60
C ARG A 46 -4.95 19.93 -25.19
N ARG A 47 -3.88 19.65 -24.45
CA ARG A 47 -3.93 19.25 -23.03
C ARG A 47 -4.58 20.35 -22.18
N ARG A 48 -4.19 21.61 -22.34
CA ARG A 48 -4.80 22.75 -21.62
C ARG A 48 -6.28 22.93 -21.93
N LYS A 49 -6.68 22.74 -23.19
CA LYS A 49 -8.10 22.78 -23.57
C LYS A 49 -8.91 21.68 -22.90
N PHE A 50 -8.40 20.44 -22.91
CA PHE A 50 -8.99 19.32 -22.17
C PHE A 50 -9.14 19.65 -20.68
N LEU A 51 -8.08 20.12 -20.02
CA LEU A 51 -8.09 20.43 -18.58
C LEU A 51 -9.06 21.55 -18.23
N THR A 52 -9.22 22.55 -19.10
CA THR A 52 -10.21 23.63 -18.92
C THR A 52 -11.63 23.06 -18.93
N ARG A 53 -11.96 22.22 -19.92
CA ARG A 53 -13.27 21.55 -20.00
C ARG A 53 -13.55 20.60 -18.84
N ALA A 54 -12.56 19.77 -18.48
CA ALA A 54 -12.66 18.84 -17.36
C ALA A 54 -12.85 19.60 -16.03
N LEU A 55 -12.25 20.78 -15.88
CA LEU A 55 -12.47 21.63 -14.70
C LEU A 55 -13.94 22.10 -14.62
N GLY A 56 -14.54 22.44 -15.76
CA GLY A 56 -15.98 22.74 -15.84
C GLY A 56 -16.85 21.58 -15.37
N ALA A 57 -16.55 20.37 -15.83
CA ALA A 57 -17.25 19.15 -15.39
C ALA A 57 -17.07 18.89 -13.89
N LEU A 58 -15.89 19.10 -13.32
CA LEU A 58 -15.66 18.98 -11.87
C LEU A 58 -16.58 19.93 -11.07
N VAL A 59 -16.73 21.18 -11.54
CA VAL A 59 -17.59 22.17 -10.89
C VAL A 59 -19.07 21.75 -10.97
N VAL A 60 -19.52 21.29 -12.14
CA VAL A 60 -20.88 20.75 -12.30
C VAL A 60 -21.10 19.58 -11.35
N ARG A 61 -20.15 18.64 -11.28
CA ARG A 61 -20.21 17.45 -10.43
C ARG A 61 -20.43 17.80 -8.95
N ASP A 62 -19.65 18.73 -8.40
CA ASP A 62 -19.75 19.13 -6.99
C ASP A 62 -21.04 19.92 -6.70
N TYR A 63 -21.53 20.73 -7.65
CA TYR A 63 -22.71 21.59 -7.43
C TYR A 63 -24.03 20.82 -7.58
N VAL A 64 -24.06 19.83 -8.48
CA VAL A 64 -25.25 19.01 -8.75
C VAL A 64 -25.23 17.71 -7.93
N GLY A 65 -24.06 17.21 -7.54
CA GLY A 65 -23.92 15.91 -6.86
C GLY A 65 -24.16 14.72 -7.79
N CYS A 66 -23.77 14.84 -9.06
CA CYS A 66 -23.94 13.79 -10.09
C CYS A 66 -22.65 13.00 -10.36
N ASP A 67 -22.73 11.98 -11.21
CA ASP A 67 -21.54 11.23 -11.64
C ASP A 67 -20.71 11.99 -12.71
N ALA A 68 -19.51 11.48 -13.01
CA ALA A 68 -18.59 12.14 -13.94
C ALA A 68 -19.12 12.23 -15.39
N ARG A 69 -19.91 11.26 -15.84
CA ARG A 69 -20.47 11.25 -17.20
C ARG A 69 -21.59 12.29 -17.31
N ALA A 70 -22.53 12.27 -16.36
CA ALA A 70 -23.58 13.26 -16.28
C ALA A 70 -23.00 14.68 -16.17
N ALA A 71 -21.94 14.88 -15.40
CA ALA A 71 -21.26 16.17 -15.30
C ALA A 71 -20.59 16.62 -16.61
N ALA A 72 -20.00 15.68 -17.36
CA ALA A 72 -19.37 15.98 -18.66
C ALA A 72 -20.38 16.43 -19.72
N ASP A 73 -21.61 15.89 -19.72
CA ASP A 73 -22.68 16.26 -20.67
C ASP A 73 -23.11 17.73 -20.56
N PHE A 74 -22.81 18.37 -19.44
CA PHE A 74 -23.10 19.78 -19.15
C PHE A 74 -21.98 20.75 -19.55
N VAL A 75 -20.87 20.24 -20.08
CA VAL A 75 -19.78 21.06 -20.64
C VAL A 75 -20.15 21.49 -22.05
N VAL A 76 -20.25 22.81 -22.27
CA VAL A 76 -20.71 23.42 -23.52
C VAL A 76 -19.64 24.27 -24.21
N ASP A 77 -18.45 24.40 -23.60
CA ASP A 77 -17.28 25.11 -24.14
C ASP A 77 -17.01 24.76 -25.61
N GLY A 78 -16.92 25.76 -26.47
CA GLY A 78 -16.78 25.61 -27.91
C GLY A 78 -17.03 26.92 -28.65
N GLY A 79 -16.98 26.93 -29.98
CA GLY A 79 -17.35 28.12 -30.74
C GLY A 79 -18.79 28.56 -30.40
N GLN A 80 -19.07 29.85 -30.28
CA GLN A 80 -20.41 30.42 -29.96
C GLN A 80 -21.00 29.98 -28.61
N ASP A 81 -20.16 29.73 -27.61
CA ASP A 81 -20.58 29.50 -26.21
C ASP A 81 -20.81 30.79 -25.41
N PHE A 82 -20.42 31.94 -25.97
CA PHE A 82 -20.44 33.25 -25.31
C PHE A 82 -19.74 33.24 -23.94
N GLY A 83 -18.63 32.52 -23.83
CA GLY A 83 -17.81 32.50 -22.61
C GLY A 83 -18.42 31.71 -21.45
N ILE A 84 -19.46 30.91 -21.70
CA ILE A 84 -20.04 29.95 -20.76
C ILE A 84 -19.50 28.58 -21.14
N ASP A 85 -18.58 28.05 -20.34
CA ASP A 85 -17.89 26.79 -20.63
C ASP A 85 -18.69 25.57 -20.18
N ALA A 86 -19.50 25.72 -19.13
CA ALA A 86 -20.39 24.69 -18.61
C ALA A 86 -21.62 25.31 -17.92
N LEU A 87 -22.66 24.51 -17.73
CA LEU A 87 -23.86 24.92 -17.00
C LEU A 87 -24.29 23.86 -16.00
N ALA A 88 -24.79 24.26 -14.84
CA ALA A 88 -25.40 23.33 -13.88
C ALA A 88 -26.82 23.79 -13.53
N ILE A 89 -27.70 22.82 -13.30
CA ILE A 89 -29.11 23.04 -12.99
C ILE A 89 -29.47 22.21 -11.76
N SER A 90 -30.13 22.82 -10.77
CA SER A 90 -30.59 22.10 -9.57
C SER A 90 -31.93 21.40 -9.83
N GLU A 91 -32.11 20.19 -9.27
CA GLU A 91 -33.35 19.42 -9.39
C GLU A 91 -34.46 19.87 -8.43
N GLY A 92 -34.13 20.64 -7.38
CA GLY A 92 -35.08 21.04 -6.32
C GLY A 92 -35.47 22.52 -6.34
N ALA A 93 -34.51 23.41 -6.07
CA ALA A 93 -34.72 24.85 -6.14
C ALA A 93 -34.40 25.35 -7.56
N PRO A 94 -35.15 26.32 -8.12
CA PRO A 94 -34.87 26.83 -9.47
C PRO A 94 -33.54 27.61 -9.45
N ARG A 95 -32.43 26.91 -9.69
CA ARG A 95 -31.08 27.48 -9.69
C ARG A 95 -30.35 27.07 -10.96
N LEU A 96 -29.74 28.07 -11.58
CA LEU A 96 -28.91 27.94 -12.77
C LEU A 96 -27.52 28.45 -12.46
N TRP A 97 -26.50 27.63 -12.65
CA TRP A 97 -25.10 28.06 -12.60
C TRP A 97 -24.56 28.16 -14.01
N LEU A 98 -24.00 29.32 -14.36
CA LEU A 98 -23.26 29.53 -15.60
C LEU A 98 -21.78 29.56 -15.24
N ILE A 99 -21.02 28.62 -15.78
CA ILE A 99 -19.65 28.34 -15.33
C ILE A 99 -18.69 28.74 -16.44
N GLN A 100 -17.71 29.58 -16.11
CA GLN A 100 -16.56 29.89 -16.96
C GLN A 100 -15.29 29.40 -16.28
N THR A 101 -14.44 28.73 -17.03
CA THR A 101 -13.28 27.99 -16.52
C THR A 101 -11.99 28.45 -17.19
N LYS A 102 -10.90 28.52 -16.41
CA LYS A 102 -9.57 28.79 -16.96
C LYS A 102 -8.52 27.93 -16.26
N TRP A 103 -7.81 27.12 -17.05
CA TRP A 103 -6.67 26.34 -16.59
C TRP A 103 -5.35 27.06 -16.88
N SER A 104 -4.37 26.90 -15.97
CA SER A 104 -2.97 27.28 -16.18
C SER A 104 -2.07 26.26 -15.52
N ASP A 105 -1.12 25.70 -16.28
CA ASP A 105 -0.13 24.74 -15.76
C ASP A 105 0.82 25.38 -14.73
N LYS A 106 0.86 26.71 -14.66
CA LYS A 106 1.64 27.47 -13.66
C LYS A 106 0.82 27.88 -12.44
N GLY A 107 -0.50 27.61 -12.41
CA GLY A 107 -1.39 28.11 -11.36
C GLY A 107 -1.57 29.64 -11.43
N GLU A 108 -1.49 30.21 -12.63
CA GLU A 108 -1.62 31.66 -12.89
C GLU A 108 -2.70 31.92 -13.95
N ALA A 109 -3.81 31.19 -13.91
CA ALA A 109 -4.90 31.36 -14.85
C ALA A 109 -5.37 32.82 -14.88
N LYS A 110 -5.35 33.44 -16.07
CA LYS A 110 -5.73 34.84 -16.26
C LYS A 110 -7.18 34.94 -16.70
N LEU A 111 -7.87 35.94 -16.17
CA LEU A 111 -9.21 36.35 -16.58
C LEU A 111 -9.20 37.88 -16.72
N GLY A 112 -9.49 38.37 -17.93
CA GLY A 112 -9.55 39.80 -18.23
C GLY A 112 -10.99 40.29 -18.34
N GLU A 113 -11.14 41.61 -18.55
CA GLU A 113 -12.44 42.25 -18.72
C GLU A 113 -13.18 41.75 -19.97
N LEU A 114 -12.45 41.38 -21.03
CA LEU A 114 -13.04 40.89 -22.28
C LEU A 114 -13.77 39.56 -22.09
N GLU A 115 -13.16 38.62 -21.36
CA GLU A 115 -13.78 37.32 -21.06
C GLU A 115 -15.02 37.48 -20.19
N VAL A 116 -14.98 38.39 -19.20
CA VAL A 116 -16.16 38.73 -18.39
C VAL A 116 -17.24 39.36 -19.27
N MET A 117 -16.89 40.28 -20.18
CA MET A 117 -17.89 40.91 -21.05
C MET A 117 -18.55 39.91 -21.99
N THR A 118 -17.79 38.92 -22.46
CA THR A 118 -18.31 37.84 -23.29
C THR A 118 -19.32 37.00 -22.52
N MET A 119 -18.98 36.60 -21.28
CA MET A 119 -19.89 35.85 -20.39
C MET A 119 -21.16 36.64 -20.05
N VAL A 120 -21.03 37.96 -19.84
CA VAL A 120 -22.17 38.86 -19.58
C VAL A 120 -23.08 38.99 -20.81
N ASP A 121 -22.51 39.04 -22.02
CA ASP A 121 -23.31 39.00 -23.25
C ASP A 121 -24.06 37.67 -23.38
N GLY A 122 -23.43 36.55 -23.01
CA GLY A 122 -24.08 35.24 -22.90
C GLY A 122 -25.24 35.26 -21.89
N LEU A 123 -25.02 35.76 -20.68
CA LEU A 123 -26.06 35.91 -19.66
C LEU A 123 -27.25 36.73 -20.17
N ARG A 124 -27.01 37.87 -20.84
CA ARG A 124 -28.07 38.71 -21.40
C ARG A 124 -28.90 37.98 -22.46
N LYS A 125 -28.28 37.15 -23.29
CA LYS A 125 -29.02 36.33 -24.28
C LYS A 125 -29.87 35.26 -23.60
N ILE A 126 -29.35 34.64 -22.54
CA ILE A 126 -30.08 33.65 -21.74
C ILE A 126 -31.30 34.29 -21.06
N ASP A 127 -31.12 35.46 -20.45
CA ASP A 127 -32.20 36.25 -19.82
C ASP A 127 -33.29 36.65 -20.84
N GLN A 128 -32.89 36.94 -22.08
CA GLN A 128 -33.80 37.24 -23.20
C GLN A 128 -34.37 36.00 -23.91
N PHE A 129 -34.04 34.78 -23.45
CA PHE A 129 -34.39 33.51 -24.08
C PHE A 129 -33.92 33.40 -25.56
N ASP A 130 -32.89 34.16 -25.97
CA ASP A 130 -32.28 34.08 -27.31
C ASP A 130 -31.26 32.93 -27.39
N PHE A 131 -31.77 31.71 -27.19
CA PHE A 131 -30.92 30.52 -27.19
C PHE A 131 -30.35 30.21 -28.57
N ALA A 132 -31.04 30.54 -29.66
CA ALA A 132 -30.69 30.13 -31.03
C ALA A 132 -29.28 30.54 -31.49
N ARG A 133 -28.66 31.53 -30.83
CA ARG A 133 -27.29 31.98 -31.11
C ARG A 133 -26.21 31.09 -30.50
N PHE A 134 -26.56 30.29 -29.49
CA PHE A 134 -25.62 29.40 -28.81
C PHE A 134 -25.32 28.14 -29.63
N ASN A 135 -24.16 27.57 -29.36
CA ASN A 135 -23.69 26.36 -30.04
C ASN A 135 -24.56 25.11 -29.77
N PRO A 136 -24.42 24.04 -30.58
CA PRO A 136 -25.22 22.83 -30.43
C PRO A 136 -25.11 22.16 -29.05
N ARG A 137 -23.98 22.28 -28.35
CA ARG A 137 -23.81 21.71 -27.00
C ARG A 137 -24.71 22.41 -25.99
N PHE A 138 -24.80 23.74 -26.04
CA PHE A 138 -25.73 24.51 -25.23
C PHE A 138 -27.19 24.25 -25.61
N GLN A 139 -27.51 24.13 -26.91
CA GLN A 139 -28.88 23.89 -27.38
C GLN A 139 -29.53 22.65 -26.75
N GLN A 140 -28.75 21.61 -26.47
CA GLN A 140 -29.24 20.39 -25.82
C GLN A 140 -29.85 20.65 -24.44
N HIS A 141 -29.43 21.74 -23.77
CA HIS A 141 -29.90 22.13 -22.45
C HIS A 141 -30.86 23.33 -22.47
N ALA A 142 -31.12 23.93 -23.63
CA ALA A 142 -31.88 25.18 -23.75
C ALA A 142 -33.30 25.08 -23.15
N GLU A 143 -34.03 23.98 -23.41
CA GLU A 143 -35.37 23.78 -22.84
C GLU A 143 -35.34 23.59 -21.31
N ARG A 144 -34.27 22.97 -20.78
CA ARG A 144 -34.08 22.82 -19.33
C ARG A 144 -33.80 24.18 -18.69
N VAL A 145 -32.92 24.98 -19.28
CA VAL A 145 -32.61 26.35 -18.85
C VAL A 145 -33.87 27.22 -18.89
N LYS A 146 -34.63 27.17 -19.98
CA LYS A 146 -35.90 27.89 -20.13
C LYS A 146 -36.90 27.53 -19.04
N THR A 147 -37.02 26.24 -18.72
CA THR A 147 -37.93 25.74 -17.69
C THR A 147 -37.57 26.32 -16.32
N VAL A 148 -36.27 26.32 -15.97
CA VAL A 148 -35.78 26.86 -14.69
C VAL A 148 -36.04 28.36 -14.60
N LEU A 149 -35.69 29.12 -15.66
CA LEU A 149 -35.83 30.57 -15.69
C LEU A 149 -37.29 31.05 -15.77
N SER A 150 -38.22 30.15 -16.10
CA SER A 150 -39.66 30.46 -16.07
C SER A 150 -40.22 30.53 -14.63
N ASP A 151 -39.52 29.98 -13.63
CA ASP A 151 -39.88 30.17 -12.21
C ASP A 151 -39.43 31.56 -11.75
N ARG A 152 -40.34 32.34 -11.17
CA ARG A 152 -40.05 33.70 -10.66
C ARG A 152 -39.04 33.72 -9.51
N ARG A 153 -38.80 32.58 -8.87
CA ARG A 153 -37.80 32.40 -7.80
C ARG A 153 -36.44 31.96 -8.34
N ALA A 154 -36.30 31.85 -9.66
CA ALA A 154 -35.06 31.42 -10.28
C ALA A 154 -33.90 32.31 -9.85
N ARG A 155 -32.80 31.66 -9.44
CA ARG A 155 -31.53 32.32 -9.14
C ARG A 155 -30.47 31.85 -10.12
N ILE A 156 -29.77 32.81 -10.71
CA ILE A 156 -28.63 32.58 -11.58
C ILE A 156 -27.37 32.85 -10.77
N THR A 157 -26.36 32.00 -10.89
CA THR A 157 -25.05 32.23 -10.29
C THR A 157 -23.98 32.13 -11.37
N LEU A 158 -23.20 33.20 -11.56
CA LEU A 158 -22.00 33.16 -12.39
C LEU A 158 -20.87 32.55 -11.57
N VAL A 159 -20.28 31.46 -12.06
CA VAL A 159 -19.17 30.77 -11.42
C VAL A 159 -17.93 30.93 -12.27
N LEU A 160 -16.90 31.58 -11.72
CA LEU A 160 -15.60 31.76 -12.35
C LEU A 160 -14.61 30.80 -11.70
N ALA A 161 -14.34 29.66 -12.35
CA ALA A 161 -13.44 28.62 -11.86
C ALA A 161 -12.04 28.80 -12.45
N LEU A 162 -11.11 29.30 -11.64
CA LEU A 162 -9.79 29.73 -12.09
C LEU A 162 -8.70 28.90 -11.38
N MET A 163 -7.89 28.17 -12.15
CA MET A 163 -6.72 27.49 -11.60
C MET A 163 -5.61 28.49 -11.30
N ARG A 164 -5.80 29.22 -10.21
CA ARG A 164 -4.87 30.23 -9.70
C ARG A 164 -4.94 30.38 -8.19
N LYS A 165 -3.87 30.94 -7.61
CA LYS A 165 -3.80 31.21 -6.17
C LYS A 165 -4.30 32.60 -5.80
N ASP A 166 -3.89 33.61 -6.56
CA ASP A 166 -4.15 35.01 -6.22
C ASP A 166 -5.55 35.45 -6.67
N GLU A 167 -6.07 36.48 -6.01
CA GLU A 167 -7.37 37.04 -6.32
C GLU A 167 -7.40 37.77 -7.69
N LEU A 168 -8.60 37.97 -8.22
CA LEU A 168 -8.81 38.79 -9.41
C LEU A 168 -8.38 40.25 -9.17
N HIS A 169 -7.88 40.88 -10.23
CA HIS A 169 -7.55 42.30 -10.18
C HIS A 169 -8.83 43.11 -9.90
N GLU A 170 -8.71 44.19 -9.13
CA GLU A 170 -9.83 45.00 -8.65
C GLU A 170 -10.79 45.43 -9.77
N ASN A 171 -10.26 45.86 -10.92
CA ASN A 171 -11.07 46.21 -12.10
C ASN A 171 -12.04 45.10 -12.53
N VAL A 172 -11.59 43.83 -12.52
CA VAL A 172 -12.42 42.68 -12.93
C VAL A 172 -13.49 42.41 -11.89
N THR A 173 -13.11 42.45 -10.60
CA THR A 173 -14.04 42.27 -9.48
C THR A 173 -15.11 43.36 -9.45
N GLN A 174 -14.71 44.62 -9.64
CA GLN A 174 -15.63 45.76 -9.72
C GLN A 174 -16.62 45.60 -10.88
N ARG A 175 -16.15 45.11 -12.02
CA ARG A 175 -16.99 44.89 -13.19
C ARG A 175 -18.04 43.79 -12.97
N LEU A 176 -17.67 42.71 -12.28
CA LEU A 176 -18.61 41.65 -11.88
C LEU A 176 -19.65 42.16 -10.89
N GLU A 177 -19.23 43.02 -9.96
CA GLU A 177 -20.12 43.68 -9.01
C GLU A 177 -21.10 44.64 -9.68
N ASP A 178 -20.66 45.38 -10.70
CA ASP A 178 -21.54 46.25 -11.48
C ASP A 178 -22.60 45.45 -12.24
N VAL A 179 -22.23 44.30 -12.82
CA VAL A 179 -23.17 43.37 -13.46
C VAL A 179 -24.14 42.80 -12.43
N ARG A 180 -23.66 42.37 -11.25
CA ARG A 180 -24.51 41.89 -10.16
C ARG A 180 -25.54 42.94 -9.76
N ARG A 181 -25.13 44.20 -9.66
CA ARG A 181 -26.02 45.33 -9.33
C ARG A 181 -27.03 45.61 -10.45
N GLU A 182 -26.62 45.54 -11.72
CA GLU A 182 -27.49 45.71 -12.89
C GLU A 182 -28.62 44.67 -12.89
N PHE A 183 -28.28 43.38 -12.76
CA PHE A 183 -29.26 42.29 -12.79
C PHE A 183 -30.12 42.21 -11.53
N ASN A 184 -29.64 42.74 -10.40
CA ASN A 184 -30.38 42.74 -9.14
C ASN A 184 -31.18 44.02 -8.86
N ALA A 185 -31.32 44.91 -9.85
CA ALA A 185 -32.00 46.19 -9.67
C ALA A 185 -33.46 46.06 -9.16
N TYR A 186 -34.12 44.94 -9.44
CA TYR A 186 -35.53 44.70 -9.09
C TYR A 186 -35.76 43.40 -8.28
N GLY A 187 -34.70 42.81 -7.72
CA GLY A 187 -34.77 41.58 -6.93
C GLY A 187 -33.42 40.85 -6.86
N GLU A 188 -33.25 39.91 -5.93
CA GLU A 188 -32.03 39.09 -5.86
C GLU A 188 -32.09 37.92 -6.86
N HIS A 189 -31.62 38.16 -8.09
CA HIS A 189 -31.69 37.21 -9.20
C HIS A 189 -30.32 36.64 -9.60
N LEU A 190 -29.24 37.44 -9.49
CA LEU A 190 -27.89 37.09 -9.89
C LEU A 190 -26.94 37.07 -8.70
N ASP A 191 -26.15 36.01 -8.59
CA ASP A 191 -25.00 35.92 -7.70
C ASP A 191 -23.72 35.70 -8.52
N VAL A 192 -22.56 36.03 -7.94
CA VAL A 192 -21.25 35.83 -8.56
C VAL A 192 -20.33 35.14 -7.57
N LYS A 193 -19.73 34.04 -8.00
CA LYS A 193 -18.79 33.26 -7.21
C LYS A 193 -17.51 33.02 -7.98
N VAL A 194 -16.38 33.33 -7.34
CA VAL A 194 -15.05 33.04 -7.88
C VAL A 194 -14.47 31.86 -7.10
N LEU A 195 -14.07 30.82 -7.82
CA LEU A 195 -13.41 29.64 -7.26
C LEU A 195 -11.94 29.70 -7.65
N TYR A 196 -11.06 29.66 -6.65
CA TYR A 196 -9.62 29.62 -6.83
C TYR A 196 -9.10 28.18 -6.69
N GLY A 197 -7.81 27.99 -6.95
CA GLY A 197 -7.18 26.66 -6.91
C GLY A 197 -7.39 25.90 -5.59
N ARG A 198 -7.51 26.62 -4.47
CA ARG A 198 -7.83 26.01 -3.17
C ARG A 198 -9.24 25.42 -3.15
N ASP A 199 -10.24 26.17 -3.63
CA ASP A 199 -11.63 25.73 -3.64
C ASP A 199 -11.79 24.51 -4.56
N LEU A 200 -11.16 24.57 -5.74
CA LEU A 200 -11.16 23.49 -6.72
C LEU A 200 -10.50 22.21 -6.16
N TRP A 201 -9.43 22.36 -5.39
CA TRP A 201 -8.77 21.26 -4.69
C TRP A 201 -9.67 20.64 -3.61
N GLU A 202 -10.40 21.45 -2.84
CA GLU A 202 -11.37 20.99 -1.86
C GLU A 202 -12.53 20.24 -2.52
N MET A 203 -13.05 20.73 -3.65
CA MET A 203 -14.10 20.07 -4.44
C MET A 203 -13.64 18.70 -4.97
N MET A 204 -12.42 18.60 -5.50
CA MET A 204 -11.86 17.32 -5.95
C MET A 204 -11.75 16.29 -4.81
N ARG A 205 -11.31 16.73 -3.63
CA ARG A 205 -11.22 15.84 -2.45
C ARG A 205 -12.59 15.35 -1.98
N ARG A 206 -13.60 16.23 -1.94
CA ARG A 206 -14.98 15.83 -1.58
C ARG A 206 -15.58 14.86 -2.58
N SER A 207 -15.36 15.11 -3.87
CA SER A 207 -15.81 14.22 -4.96
C SER A 207 -15.18 12.83 -4.91
N SER A 208 -14.07 12.67 -4.18
CA SER A 208 -13.34 11.41 -4.01
C SER A 208 -13.71 10.67 -2.71
N GLN A 209 -14.58 11.24 -1.86
CA GLN A 209 -15.06 10.55 -0.65
C GLN A 209 -16.29 9.70 -0.97
N PRO A 210 -16.36 8.45 -0.49
CA PRO A 210 -17.53 7.60 -0.68
C PRO A 210 -18.77 8.16 0.05
N ASP A 211 -19.96 7.86 -0.45
CA ASP A 211 -21.24 8.35 0.08
C ASP A 211 -21.36 8.20 1.61
N PRO A 212 -22.01 9.15 2.30
CA PRO A 212 -22.27 9.06 3.74
C PRO A 212 -23.06 7.79 4.10
N ILE A 213 -22.75 7.22 5.26
CA ILE A 213 -23.43 6.03 5.78
C ILE A 213 -24.59 6.46 6.66
N ASP A 214 -25.79 6.00 6.33
CA ASP A 214 -26.97 6.22 7.15
C ASP A 214 -27.30 4.96 7.95
N LEU A 215 -27.52 5.11 9.26
CA LEU A 215 -27.92 4.02 10.15
C LEU A 215 -29.31 4.27 10.72
N ALA A 216 -30.10 3.21 10.82
CA ALA A 216 -31.33 3.19 11.60
C ALA A 216 -31.18 2.13 12.70
N LEU A 217 -31.48 2.48 13.94
CA LEU A 217 -31.35 1.56 15.08
C LEU A 217 -32.39 1.85 16.17
N ILE A 218 -32.63 0.84 17.00
CA ILE A 218 -33.40 0.99 18.24
C ILE A 218 -32.42 1.06 19.42
N MET A 219 -32.52 2.13 20.22
CA MET A 219 -31.72 2.30 21.43
C MET A 219 -32.59 2.19 22.68
N ASP A 220 -32.12 1.44 23.67
CA ASP A 220 -32.76 1.25 24.97
C ASP A 220 -31.91 1.85 26.11
N ARG A 221 -32.51 2.11 27.27
CA ARG A 221 -31.83 2.61 28.49
C ARG A 221 -30.89 3.79 28.21
N TRP A 222 -31.41 4.80 27.53
CA TRP A 222 -30.63 5.90 26.98
C TRP A 222 -30.79 7.21 27.77
N PHE A 223 -29.85 8.13 27.56
CA PHE A 223 -29.95 9.52 27.93
C PHE A 223 -29.28 10.40 26.86
N GLN A 224 -29.66 11.68 26.80
CA GLN A 224 -29.10 12.64 25.85
C GLN A 224 -28.44 13.83 26.57
N LEU A 225 -27.42 14.38 25.92
CA LEU A 225 -26.80 15.65 26.23
C LEU A 225 -27.07 16.60 25.05
N GLU A 226 -27.46 17.84 25.33
CA GLU A 226 -27.65 18.86 24.29
C GLU A 226 -26.49 19.86 24.20
N THR A 227 -25.71 20.01 25.28
CA THR A 227 -24.61 20.98 25.36
C THR A 227 -23.34 20.35 25.95
N PRO A 228 -22.13 20.75 25.51
CA PRO A 228 -21.84 21.70 24.43
C PRO A 228 -22.08 21.12 23.02
N MET A 229 -22.32 19.82 22.92
CA MET A 229 -22.64 19.12 21.67
C MET A 229 -23.77 18.14 21.93
N ARG A 230 -24.61 17.90 20.91
CA ARG A 230 -25.65 16.91 21.00
C ARG A 230 -25.06 15.50 20.97
N ALA A 231 -25.37 14.71 21.99
CA ALA A 231 -24.91 13.33 22.10
C ALA A 231 -25.99 12.47 22.75
N ILE A 232 -26.09 11.21 22.33
CA ILE A 232 -26.97 10.22 22.93
C ILE A 232 -26.15 9.00 23.34
N VAL A 233 -26.43 8.47 24.52
CA VAL A 233 -25.76 7.29 25.07
C VAL A 233 -26.83 6.31 25.50
N GLY A 234 -26.68 5.04 25.15
CA GLY A 234 -27.60 3.99 25.56
C GLY A 234 -27.11 2.62 25.13
N VAL A 235 -28.04 1.67 25.14
CA VAL A 235 -27.75 0.27 24.86
C VAL A 235 -28.43 -0.16 23.56
N VAL A 236 -27.68 -0.87 22.72
CA VAL A 236 -28.13 -1.42 21.44
C VAL A 236 -27.94 -2.94 21.46
N SER A 237 -28.78 -3.69 20.76
CA SER A 237 -28.61 -5.15 20.66
C SER A 237 -27.38 -5.48 19.80
N ALA A 238 -26.73 -6.60 20.09
CA ALA A 238 -25.62 -7.09 19.28
C ALA A 238 -26.07 -7.43 17.85
N ALA A 239 -27.33 -7.83 17.64
CA ALA A 239 -27.89 -8.07 16.31
C ALA A 239 -27.88 -6.80 15.43
N GLU A 240 -28.31 -5.65 15.98
CA GLU A 240 -28.28 -4.35 15.28
C GLU A 240 -26.84 -3.94 14.94
N VAL A 241 -25.90 -4.12 15.87
CA VAL A 241 -24.48 -3.82 15.64
C VAL A 241 -23.86 -4.72 14.56
N ALA A 242 -24.26 -6.00 14.53
CA ALA A 242 -23.84 -6.95 13.49
C ALA A 242 -24.37 -6.54 12.10
N ASP A 243 -25.59 -6.02 12.04
CA ASP A 243 -26.18 -5.52 10.79
C ASP A 243 -25.40 -4.33 10.22
N TRP A 244 -24.96 -3.38 11.04
CA TRP A 244 -24.16 -2.25 10.58
C TRP A 244 -22.88 -2.70 9.85
N HIS A 245 -22.20 -3.70 10.41
CA HIS A 245 -20.98 -4.26 9.83
C HIS A 245 -21.28 -5.07 8.56
N THR A 246 -22.37 -5.84 8.56
CA THR A 246 -22.76 -6.68 7.40
C THR A 246 -23.17 -5.80 6.21
N THR A 247 -23.84 -4.68 6.45
CA THR A 247 -24.35 -3.77 5.43
C THR A 247 -23.28 -2.81 4.91
N HIS A 248 -22.42 -2.27 5.79
CA HIS A 248 -21.48 -1.20 5.42
C HIS A 248 -20.00 -1.61 5.43
N GLY A 249 -19.67 -2.76 6.02
CA GLY A 249 -18.30 -3.29 6.10
C GLY A 249 -17.31 -2.28 6.68
N ASP A 250 -16.10 -2.27 6.12
CA ASP A 250 -15.01 -1.41 6.60
C ASP A 250 -15.27 0.09 6.43
N ARG A 251 -16.20 0.50 5.54
CA ARG A 251 -16.54 1.91 5.34
C ARG A 251 -17.07 2.57 6.61
N LEU A 252 -17.70 1.77 7.50
CA LEU A 252 -18.20 2.23 8.80
C LEU A 252 -17.08 2.81 9.69
N PHE A 253 -15.83 2.39 9.46
CA PHE A 253 -14.66 2.77 10.25
C PHE A 253 -13.77 3.84 9.57
N SER A 254 -14.23 4.46 8.49
CA SER A 254 -13.43 5.41 7.69
C SER A 254 -12.79 6.55 8.50
N LYS A 255 -13.47 7.06 9.55
CA LYS A 255 -12.94 8.09 10.46
C LYS A 255 -12.22 7.51 11.70
N ASN A 256 -12.18 6.18 11.87
CA ASN A 256 -11.46 5.50 12.94
C ASN A 256 -9.96 5.43 12.66
N ILE A 257 -9.15 5.48 13.72
CA ILE A 257 -7.69 5.26 13.62
C ILE A 257 -7.29 3.83 13.96
N ARG A 258 -8.19 3.05 14.56
CA ARG A 258 -8.11 1.61 14.79
C ARG A 258 -9.13 0.93 13.90
N GLU A 259 -8.76 0.62 12.66
CA GLU A 259 -9.56 -0.32 11.88
C GLU A 259 -9.32 -1.76 12.36
N SER A 260 -10.32 -2.60 12.16
CA SER A 260 -10.40 -3.98 12.62
C SER A 260 -9.15 -4.75 12.21
N LEU A 261 -8.17 -4.81 13.11
CA LEU A 261 -7.11 -5.81 13.04
C LEU A 261 -7.83 -7.17 12.94
N GLY A 262 -7.59 -7.91 11.87
CA GLY A 262 -7.98 -9.33 11.81
C GLY A 262 -7.54 -10.04 13.10
N LEU A 263 -8.27 -11.11 13.48
CA LEU A 263 -8.06 -11.96 14.67
C LEU A 263 -6.81 -11.64 15.52
N THR A 264 -6.94 -10.64 16.40
CA THR A 264 -5.99 -10.43 17.50
C THR A 264 -6.45 -11.27 18.71
N HIS A 265 -5.55 -11.52 19.67
CA HIS A 265 -5.90 -12.23 20.92
C HIS A 265 -7.06 -11.55 21.68
N VAL A 266 -7.27 -10.24 21.49
CA VAL A 266 -8.40 -9.48 22.05
C VAL A 266 -9.72 -9.83 21.36
N ASN A 267 -9.73 -9.99 20.03
CA ASN A 267 -10.93 -10.39 19.27
C ASN A 267 -11.40 -11.81 19.65
N ALA A 268 -10.49 -12.73 19.94
CA ALA A 268 -10.84 -14.09 20.35
C ALA A 268 -11.60 -14.12 21.69
N GLY A 269 -11.18 -13.28 22.66
CA GLY A 269 -11.88 -13.14 23.95
C GLY A 269 -13.27 -12.55 23.80
N LEU A 270 -13.43 -11.52 22.97
CA LEU A 270 -14.74 -10.89 22.70
C LEU A 270 -15.72 -11.86 22.04
N VAL A 271 -15.29 -12.57 20.99
CA VAL A 271 -16.12 -13.59 20.32
C VAL A 271 -16.52 -14.68 21.30
N ARG A 272 -15.58 -15.17 22.12
CA ARG A 272 -15.85 -16.20 23.12
C ARG A 272 -16.91 -15.75 24.12
N THR A 273 -16.81 -14.55 24.69
CA THR A 273 -17.84 -14.02 25.59
C THR A 273 -19.19 -13.91 24.89
N LEU A 274 -19.23 -13.45 23.64
CA LEU A 274 -20.49 -13.34 22.88
C LEU A 274 -21.15 -14.70 22.60
N THR A 275 -20.36 -15.75 22.37
CA THR A 275 -20.89 -17.09 22.05
C THR A 275 -21.17 -17.95 23.29
N GLU A 276 -20.33 -17.85 24.33
CA GLU A 276 -20.47 -18.66 25.56
C GLU A 276 -21.38 -17.98 26.60
N ASP A 277 -21.18 -16.67 26.85
CA ASP A 277 -21.82 -15.92 27.94
C ASP A 277 -22.35 -14.53 27.46
N PRO A 278 -23.28 -14.46 26.49
CA PRO A 278 -23.70 -13.20 25.84
C PRO A 278 -24.28 -12.17 26.81
N HIS A 279 -24.88 -12.59 27.93
CA HIS A 279 -25.42 -11.70 28.96
C HIS A 279 -24.33 -10.91 29.70
N ASP A 280 -23.11 -11.46 29.78
CA ASP A 280 -22.00 -10.82 30.48
C ASP A 280 -21.24 -9.81 29.61
N PHE A 281 -21.46 -9.84 28.29
CA PHE A 281 -20.75 -9.02 27.31
C PHE A 281 -20.77 -7.52 27.63
N TRP A 282 -21.92 -7.02 28.10
CA TRP A 282 -22.09 -5.61 28.45
C TRP A 282 -21.14 -5.17 29.58
N TYR A 283 -20.82 -6.06 30.52
CA TYR A 283 -19.95 -5.75 31.66
C TYR A 283 -18.46 -5.78 31.31
N TYR A 284 -18.08 -6.55 30.29
CA TYR A 284 -16.67 -6.72 29.89
C TYR A 284 -16.25 -5.84 28.71
N ASN A 285 -17.22 -5.27 27.98
CA ASN A 285 -16.95 -4.43 26.81
C ASN A 285 -17.01 -2.93 27.13
N ASN A 286 -16.07 -2.15 26.58
CA ASN A 286 -16.01 -0.70 26.77
C ASN A 286 -17.07 0.08 25.97
N GLY A 287 -17.72 -0.55 25.00
CA GLY A 287 -18.73 0.04 24.12
C GLY A 287 -18.22 0.52 22.76
N ILE A 288 -19.08 1.23 22.04
CA ILE A 288 -18.87 1.78 20.70
C ILE A 288 -19.12 3.29 20.74
N THR A 289 -18.26 4.07 20.08
CA THR A 289 -18.52 5.50 19.84
C THR A 289 -18.69 5.78 18.36
N VAL A 290 -19.78 6.44 18.00
CA VAL A 290 -20.18 6.83 16.64
C VAL A 290 -20.18 8.35 16.54
N LEU A 291 -19.55 8.89 15.50
CA LEU A 291 -19.76 10.27 15.06
C LEU A 291 -20.77 10.30 13.93
N CYS A 292 -21.63 11.31 13.91
CA CYS A 292 -22.58 11.52 12.84
C CYS A 292 -22.74 13.00 12.50
N ASP A 293 -23.22 13.28 11.29
CA ASP A 293 -23.47 14.63 10.82
C ASP A 293 -24.83 15.14 11.32
N ASP A 294 -25.82 14.26 11.41
CA ASP A 294 -27.18 14.57 11.90
C ASP A 294 -27.78 13.37 12.67
N LEU A 295 -28.61 13.68 13.69
CA LEU A 295 -29.26 12.70 14.56
C LEU A 295 -30.76 13.01 14.74
N ASP A 296 -31.62 12.17 14.18
CA ASP A 296 -33.08 12.25 14.36
C ASP A 296 -33.53 11.21 15.41
N VAL A 297 -34.24 11.67 16.45
CA VAL A 297 -34.67 10.87 17.61
C VAL A 297 -36.20 10.82 17.63
N LYS A 298 -36.76 9.61 17.47
CA LYS A 298 -38.21 9.38 17.52
C LYS A 298 -38.57 8.50 18.71
N LEU A 299 -39.37 9.06 19.61
CA LEU A 299 -39.88 8.34 20.78
C LEU A 299 -40.97 7.34 20.34
N ARG A 300 -40.78 6.04 20.61
CA ARG A 300 -41.76 4.99 20.29
C ARG A 300 -43.01 5.00 21.17
N SER A 301 -43.01 5.71 22.29
CA SER A 301 -44.15 5.72 23.23
C SER A 301 -44.42 7.09 23.85
N LYS A 302 -45.69 7.50 23.83
CA LYS A 302 -46.21 8.61 24.64
C LYS A 302 -46.37 8.13 26.09
N GLY A 303 -45.30 8.16 26.92
CA GLY A 303 -45.54 8.06 28.37
C GLY A 303 -44.42 7.58 29.30
N LEU A 304 -43.32 6.99 28.84
CA LEU A 304 -42.20 6.63 29.73
C LEU A 304 -40.89 7.31 29.30
N PRO A 305 -40.27 8.14 30.17
CA PRO A 305 -38.96 8.78 29.92
C PRO A 305 -37.78 7.81 29.70
N SER A 306 -38.02 6.50 29.79
CA SER A 306 -37.01 5.44 29.76
C SER A 306 -37.30 4.31 28.75
N GLY A 307 -38.28 4.48 27.86
CA GLY A 307 -38.60 3.49 26.83
C GLY A 307 -37.63 3.50 25.63
N PRO A 308 -37.64 2.46 24.78
CA PRO A 308 -36.82 2.41 23.58
C PRO A 308 -37.11 3.56 22.61
N VAL A 309 -36.09 4.01 21.90
CA VAL A 309 -36.17 5.07 20.89
C VAL A 309 -35.68 4.62 19.54
N ASP A 310 -36.35 5.09 18.49
CA ASP A 310 -35.87 4.97 17.12
C ASP A 310 -34.90 6.10 16.83
N LEU A 311 -33.69 5.75 16.41
CA LEU A 311 -32.68 6.69 15.98
C LEU A 311 -32.45 6.54 14.48
N LYS A 312 -32.45 7.67 13.77
CA LYS A 312 -31.95 7.76 12.41
C LYS A 312 -30.69 8.64 12.42
N ILE A 313 -29.59 8.08 11.95
CA ILE A 313 -28.26 8.67 12.01
C ILE A 313 -27.77 8.88 10.59
N THR A 314 -27.38 10.10 10.24
CA THR A 314 -26.88 10.45 8.90
C THR A 314 -25.37 10.69 8.97
N GLY A 315 -24.60 10.16 8.01
CA GLY A 315 -23.14 10.36 7.96
C GLY A 315 -22.37 9.67 9.09
N ALA A 316 -22.83 8.49 9.51
CA ALA A 316 -22.30 7.72 10.62
C ALA A 316 -20.87 7.21 10.36
N SER A 317 -20.01 7.31 11.38
CA SER A 317 -18.72 6.62 11.41
C SER A 317 -18.36 6.20 12.83
N VAL A 318 -18.02 4.92 13.00
CA VAL A 318 -17.58 4.35 14.27
C VAL A 318 -16.13 4.77 14.52
N VAL A 319 -15.89 5.64 15.49
CA VAL A 319 -14.55 6.17 15.85
C VAL A 319 -13.88 5.46 17.02
N ASN A 320 -14.63 4.65 17.76
CA ASN A 320 -14.12 3.74 18.80
C ASN A 320 -14.98 2.47 18.84
N GLY A 321 -14.36 1.31 19.07
CA GLY A 321 -15.07 0.02 19.15
C GLY A 321 -15.13 -0.77 17.84
N ALA A 322 -14.28 -0.49 16.84
CA ALA A 322 -14.25 -1.23 15.58
C ALA A 322 -14.05 -2.75 15.76
N GLN A 323 -13.17 -3.15 16.69
CA GLN A 323 -12.97 -4.55 17.07
C GLN A 323 -14.20 -5.17 17.73
N THR A 324 -14.92 -4.41 18.56
CA THR A 324 -16.20 -4.83 19.14
C THR A 324 -17.22 -5.10 18.04
N VAL A 325 -17.38 -4.16 17.09
CA VAL A 325 -18.31 -4.30 15.96
C VAL A 325 -17.99 -5.54 15.12
N ALA A 326 -16.71 -5.73 14.75
CA ALA A 326 -16.28 -6.89 13.97
C ALA A 326 -16.43 -8.22 14.73
N ALA A 327 -16.14 -8.24 16.04
CA ALA A 327 -16.32 -9.41 16.89
C ALA A 327 -17.80 -9.78 17.05
N VAL A 328 -18.67 -8.78 17.23
CA VAL A 328 -20.12 -8.94 17.29
C VAL A 328 -20.65 -9.52 15.97
N ALA A 329 -20.30 -8.92 14.83
CA ALA A 329 -20.72 -9.41 13.53
C ALA A 329 -20.28 -10.87 13.28
N ARG A 330 -19.08 -11.23 13.71
CA ARG A 330 -18.60 -12.61 13.61
C ARG A 330 -19.34 -13.55 14.55
N ALA A 331 -19.53 -13.19 15.82
CA ALA A 331 -20.18 -14.04 16.80
C ALA A 331 -21.64 -14.31 16.44
N VAL A 332 -22.38 -13.28 15.98
CA VAL A 332 -23.78 -13.43 15.52
C VAL A 332 -23.88 -14.33 14.29
N ASN A 333 -22.90 -14.27 13.38
CA ASN A 333 -22.83 -15.19 12.24
C ASN A 333 -22.47 -16.64 12.62
N GLN A 334 -21.85 -16.85 13.79
CA GLN A 334 -21.51 -18.18 14.30
C GLN A 334 -22.64 -18.78 15.14
N GLU A 335 -23.24 -17.98 16.02
CA GLU A 335 -24.28 -18.37 16.97
C GLU A 335 -25.33 -17.25 17.06
N GLU A 336 -26.58 -17.56 16.73
CA GLU A 336 -27.68 -16.59 16.74
C GLU A 336 -27.92 -15.98 18.13
N THR A 337 -27.65 -16.76 19.19
CA THR A 337 -27.80 -16.34 20.60
C THR A 337 -26.89 -15.18 20.97
N ALA A 338 -25.77 -14.98 20.27
CA ALA A 338 -24.89 -13.83 20.45
C ALA A 338 -25.61 -12.50 20.15
N GLY A 339 -26.64 -12.52 19.30
CA GLY A 339 -27.44 -11.34 18.94
C GLY A 339 -28.24 -10.75 20.11
N TYR A 340 -28.50 -11.54 21.16
CA TYR A 340 -29.21 -11.11 22.36
C TYR A 340 -28.33 -10.32 23.35
N ALA A 341 -27.01 -10.27 23.12
CA ALA A 341 -26.11 -9.48 23.93
C ALA A 341 -26.41 -7.97 23.80
N PHE A 342 -26.08 -7.22 24.84
CA PHE A 342 -26.24 -5.77 24.87
C PHE A 342 -24.89 -5.08 24.70
N VAL A 343 -24.86 -4.06 23.85
CA VAL A 343 -23.65 -3.25 23.57
C VAL A 343 -23.91 -1.81 23.96
N ASN A 344 -22.99 -1.22 24.73
CA ASN A 344 -23.05 0.19 25.08
C ASN A 344 -22.64 1.04 23.86
N VAL A 345 -23.48 2.00 23.46
CA VAL A 345 -23.25 2.84 22.27
C VAL A 345 -23.39 4.31 22.64
N ARG A 346 -22.40 5.11 22.23
CA ARG A 346 -22.38 6.57 22.33
C ARG A 346 -22.39 7.16 20.93
N ILE A 347 -23.36 7.99 20.61
CA ILE A 347 -23.45 8.71 19.34
C ILE A 347 -23.27 10.21 19.61
N ILE A 348 -22.41 10.86 18.84
CA ILE A 348 -22.09 12.28 19.00
C ILE A 348 -22.31 12.98 17.65
N GLU A 349 -23.16 14.00 17.65
CA GLU A 349 -23.46 14.81 16.49
C GLU A 349 -22.39 15.90 16.32
N THR A 350 -21.72 15.94 15.17
CA THR A 350 -20.73 16.97 14.86
C THR A 350 -20.52 17.16 13.37
N SER A 351 -20.63 18.41 12.91
CA SER A 351 -20.25 18.83 11.57
C SER A 351 -18.83 19.45 11.52
N ASP A 352 -18.17 19.61 12.66
CA ASP A 352 -16.82 20.17 12.76
C ASP A 352 -15.76 19.06 12.69
N THR A 353 -15.07 19.01 11.56
CA THR A 353 -13.99 18.04 11.28
C THR A 353 -12.83 18.09 12.29
N ALA A 354 -12.49 19.28 12.83
CA ALA A 354 -11.41 19.41 13.79
C ALA A 354 -11.80 18.82 15.15
N VAL A 355 -13.02 19.08 15.59
CA VAL A 355 -13.59 18.48 16.82
C VAL A 355 -13.73 16.98 16.67
N GLY A 356 -14.27 16.49 15.54
CA GLY A 356 -14.36 15.06 15.25
C GLY A 356 -12.99 14.35 15.29
N SER A 357 -11.95 14.99 14.74
CA SER A 357 -10.57 14.47 14.81
C SER A 357 -10.05 14.41 16.25
N GLN A 358 -10.31 15.42 17.07
CA GLN A 358 -9.90 15.43 18.48
C GLN A 358 -10.60 14.35 19.31
N ILE A 359 -11.91 14.16 19.12
CA ILE A 359 -12.69 13.10 19.79
C ILE A 359 -12.14 11.72 19.40
N THR A 360 -11.88 11.52 18.11
CA THR A 360 -11.29 10.28 17.60
C THR A 360 -9.93 10.02 18.24
N LYS A 361 -9.05 11.02 18.32
CA LYS A 361 -7.74 10.90 18.98
C LYS A 361 -7.88 10.54 20.46
N ALA A 362 -8.68 11.30 21.20
CA ALA A 362 -8.86 11.14 22.64
C ALA A 362 -9.44 9.77 23.02
N THR A 363 -10.48 9.32 22.30
CA THR A 363 -11.11 8.01 22.54
C THR A 363 -10.18 6.83 22.21
N ASN A 364 -9.19 7.01 21.33
CA ASN A 364 -8.25 5.95 20.96
C ASN A 364 -6.95 5.94 21.81
N THR A 365 -6.59 7.04 22.48
CA THR A 365 -5.39 7.11 23.34
C THR A 365 -5.45 6.32 24.65
N GLN A 366 -6.58 5.70 25.00
CA GLN A 366 -6.76 4.97 26.27
C GLN A 366 -6.13 3.56 26.33
N ASN A 367 -5.50 3.04 25.25
CA ASN A 367 -4.67 1.82 25.26
C ASN A 367 -3.37 2.06 24.45
N HIS A 368 -2.26 1.41 24.81
CA HIS A 368 -0.90 1.64 24.27
C HIS A 368 -0.87 1.81 22.74
N VAL A 369 -0.44 3.00 22.28
CA VAL A 369 -0.34 3.38 20.86
C VAL A 369 1.14 3.47 20.49
N GLU A 370 1.57 2.82 19.40
CA GLU A 370 2.94 2.94 18.90
C GLU A 370 3.15 4.28 18.20
N ARG A 371 4.39 4.81 18.19
CA ARG A 371 4.72 6.11 17.58
C ARG A 371 4.31 6.20 16.10
N ARG A 372 4.37 5.09 15.36
CA ARG A 372 3.93 5.04 13.95
C ARG A 372 2.43 5.30 13.79
N ASP A 373 1.58 4.92 14.75
CA ASP A 373 0.13 5.11 14.61
C ASP A 373 -0.26 6.60 14.71
N PHE A 374 0.57 7.40 15.36
CA PHE A 374 0.43 8.87 15.36
C PHE A 374 0.84 9.49 14.03
N VAL A 375 1.72 8.85 13.24
CA VAL A 375 2.11 9.31 11.91
C VAL A 375 0.94 9.24 10.93
N ALA A 376 0.03 8.26 11.08
CA ALA A 376 -1.19 8.18 10.27
C ALA A 376 -2.16 9.36 10.47
N LEU A 377 -2.00 10.10 11.57
CA LEU A 377 -2.78 11.30 11.88
C LEU A 377 -2.14 12.59 11.35
N ASP A 378 -0.94 12.52 10.77
CA ASP A 378 -0.24 13.67 10.21
C ASP A 378 -0.86 14.04 8.84
N PRO A 379 -1.35 15.28 8.67
CA PRO A 379 -1.86 15.77 7.38
C PRO A 379 -0.88 15.59 6.22
N ILE A 380 0.44 15.59 6.46
CA ILE A 380 1.45 15.35 5.43
C ILE A 380 1.28 13.95 4.82
N GLN A 381 1.01 12.93 5.64
CA GLN A 381 0.86 11.56 5.14
C GLN A 381 -0.42 11.40 4.32
N ALA A 382 -1.52 12.02 4.74
CA ALA A 382 -2.76 12.04 3.97
C ALA A 382 -2.54 12.71 2.59
N GLN A 383 -1.81 13.82 2.56
CA GLN A 383 -1.48 14.51 1.32
C GLN A 383 -0.58 13.66 0.39
N ILE A 384 0.41 12.96 0.96
CA ILE A 384 1.25 12.01 0.20
C ILE A 384 0.38 10.87 -0.35
N LYS A 385 -0.56 10.33 0.43
CA LYS A 385 -1.48 9.27 -0.01
C LYS A 385 -2.34 9.74 -1.18
N ASP A 386 -2.91 10.94 -1.08
CA ASP A 386 -3.68 11.56 -2.16
C ASP A 386 -2.83 11.75 -3.41
N GLU A 387 -1.57 12.18 -3.27
CA GLU A 387 -0.64 12.34 -4.40
C GLU A 387 -0.26 11.01 -5.06
N PHE A 388 -0.03 9.95 -4.29
CA PHE A 388 0.23 8.62 -4.83
C PHE A 388 -0.95 8.13 -5.68
N ALA A 389 -2.17 8.30 -5.18
CA ALA A 389 -3.38 7.91 -5.89
C ALA A 389 -3.63 8.78 -7.13
N ALA A 390 -3.40 10.08 -7.03
CA ALA A 390 -3.74 11.03 -8.09
C ALA A 390 -2.65 11.16 -9.17
N ALA A 391 -1.37 11.19 -8.81
CA ALA A 391 -0.28 11.39 -9.76
C ALA A 391 0.32 10.08 -10.30
N LEU A 392 0.29 9.00 -9.52
CA LEU A 392 0.92 7.72 -9.89
C LEU A 392 -0.07 6.59 -10.12
N GLY A 393 -1.32 6.72 -9.65
CA GLY A 393 -2.28 5.60 -9.64
C GLY A 393 -1.83 4.44 -8.74
N LEU A 394 -0.93 4.69 -7.79
CA LEU A 394 -0.34 3.69 -6.89
C LEU A 394 -0.93 3.81 -5.48
N THR A 395 -0.91 2.70 -4.74
CA THR A 395 -1.40 2.64 -3.37
C THR A 395 -0.30 3.02 -2.39
N TYR A 396 -0.56 4.04 -1.56
CA TYR A 396 0.29 4.38 -0.42
C TYR A 396 -0.41 4.05 0.89
N SER A 397 0.10 3.04 1.59
CA SER A 397 -0.44 2.61 2.89
C SER A 397 0.29 3.30 4.04
N ILE A 398 -0.43 3.96 4.92
CA ILE A 398 0.13 4.65 6.08
C ILE A 398 -0.07 3.83 7.35
N ARG A 399 -1.19 3.10 7.43
CA ARG A 399 -1.60 2.42 8.66
C ARG A 399 -0.94 1.05 8.74
N ARG A 400 -0.57 0.59 9.94
CA ARG A 400 0.03 -0.75 10.14
C ARG A 400 -0.88 -1.89 9.69
N SER A 401 -2.19 -1.66 9.75
CA SER A 401 -3.23 -2.62 9.40
C SER A 401 -3.50 -2.71 7.90
N GLU A 402 -3.09 -1.73 7.11
CA GLU A 402 -3.18 -1.80 5.65
C GLU A 402 -2.16 -2.85 5.17
N LEU A 403 -2.59 -3.79 4.33
CA LEU A 403 -1.68 -4.74 3.70
C LEU A 403 -0.59 -3.97 2.95
N GLU A 404 0.66 -4.43 3.07
CA GLU A 404 1.75 -3.89 2.25
C GLU A 404 1.36 -4.08 0.78
N PRO A 405 1.26 -3.00 -0.02
CA PRO A 405 0.88 -3.11 -1.41
C PRO A 405 1.88 -4.00 -2.16
N PRO A 406 1.43 -4.75 -3.19
CA PRO A 406 2.34 -5.42 -4.11
C PRO A 406 3.43 -4.48 -4.62
N ALA A 407 4.63 -5.01 -4.90
CA ALA A 407 5.78 -4.19 -5.24
C ALA A 407 5.57 -3.33 -6.49
N GLU A 408 4.71 -3.79 -7.41
CA GLU A 408 4.27 -3.10 -8.61
C GLU A 408 3.14 -2.09 -8.39
N SER A 409 2.38 -2.21 -7.29
CA SER A 409 1.16 -1.43 -7.03
C SER A 409 1.30 -0.38 -5.95
N GLY A 410 2.47 -0.24 -5.33
CA GLY A 410 2.78 0.84 -4.40
C GLY A 410 3.70 0.46 -3.24
N CYS A 411 3.58 1.19 -2.13
CA CYS A 411 4.40 0.97 -0.93
C CYS A 411 3.72 1.51 0.34
N SER A 412 4.17 1.04 1.50
CA SER A 412 3.80 1.61 2.79
C SER A 412 4.69 2.78 3.20
N VAL A 413 4.20 3.59 4.14
CA VAL A 413 4.95 4.64 4.85
C VAL A 413 6.23 4.10 5.47
N ARG A 414 6.25 2.82 5.88
CA ARG A 414 7.42 2.13 6.43
C ARG A 414 8.50 1.96 5.36
N VAL A 415 8.14 1.38 4.21
CA VAL A 415 9.08 1.20 3.09
C VAL A 415 9.54 2.56 2.56
N ALA A 416 8.63 3.54 2.47
CA ALA A 416 8.96 4.92 2.11
C ALA A 416 9.94 5.56 3.10
N ALA A 417 9.73 5.42 4.41
CA ALA A 417 10.62 5.96 5.43
C ALA A 417 12.03 5.35 5.34
N VAL A 418 12.14 4.03 5.13
CA VAL A 418 13.43 3.36 4.93
C VAL A 418 14.12 3.84 3.65
N ALA A 419 13.38 3.97 2.54
CA ALA A 419 13.92 4.46 1.28
C ALA A 419 14.42 5.91 1.39
N LEU A 420 13.63 6.80 1.99
CA LEU A 420 14.02 8.19 2.24
C LEU A 420 15.21 8.27 3.21
N ALA A 421 15.28 7.39 4.22
CA ALA A 421 16.40 7.31 5.15
C ALA A 421 17.70 6.89 4.46
N SER A 422 17.63 5.92 3.54
CA SER A 422 18.77 5.55 2.68
C SER A 422 19.16 6.68 1.72
N ALA A 423 18.20 7.42 1.17
CA ALA A 423 18.45 8.55 0.27
C ALA A 423 18.94 9.84 0.96
N HIS A 424 18.78 9.94 2.29
CA HIS A 424 19.15 11.11 3.06
C HIS A 424 20.68 11.33 3.05
N PRO A 425 21.22 12.57 3.06
CA PRO A 425 22.66 12.81 2.91
C PRO A 425 23.46 12.33 4.13
N SER A 426 22.81 12.25 5.29
CA SER A 426 23.38 11.62 6.49
C SER A 426 23.01 10.15 6.53
N ALA A 427 24.02 9.28 6.49
CA ALA A 427 23.88 7.83 6.71
C ALA A 427 23.30 7.46 8.08
N GLU A 428 23.25 8.40 9.04
CA GLU A 428 22.70 8.15 10.37
C GLU A 428 21.24 7.69 10.33
N LEU A 429 20.43 8.18 9.39
CA LEU A 429 19.04 7.75 9.26
C LEU A 429 18.93 6.31 8.74
N ALA A 430 19.78 5.92 7.78
CA ALA A 430 19.87 4.53 7.31
C ALA A 430 20.33 3.57 8.43
N VAL A 431 21.24 4.02 9.30
CA VAL A 431 21.65 3.27 10.51
C VAL A 431 20.50 3.11 11.49
N ARG A 432 19.75 4.19 11.76
CA ARG A 432 18.57 4.12 12.65
C ARG A 432 17.55 3.12 12.13
N ALA A 433 17.24 3.18 10.83
CA ALA A 433 16.36 2.21 10.17
C ALA A 433 16.85 0.77 10.36
N ARG A 434 18.17 0.54 10.27
CA ARG A 434 18.78 -0.79 10.45
C ARG A 434 18.71 -1.30 11.88
N VAL A 435 18.96 -0.43 12.87
CA VAL A 435 18.97 -0.78 14.30
C VAL A 435 17.56 -1.09 14.77
N ALA A 436 16.63 -0.19 14.51
CA ALA A 436 15.21 -0.38 14.79
C ALA A 436 14.40 0.61 13.95
N GLU A 437 13.50 0.10 13.09
CA GLU A 437 12.63 0.93 12.27
C GLU A 437 11.81 1.93 13.10
N ASP A 438 11.52 1.61 14.37
CA ASP A 438 10.78 2.50 15.28
C ASP A 438 11.47 3.83 15.56
N LEU A 439 12.80 3.88 15.41
CA LEU A 439 13.58 5.11 15.54
C LEU A 439 13.31 6.09 14.40
N LEU A 440 12.73 5.64 13.28
CA LEU A 440 12.32 6.52 12.19
C LEU A 440 11.07 7.32 12.53
N TRP A 441 10.29 6.89 13.53
CA TRP A 441 9.06 7.56 13.97
C TRP A 441 9.29 8.53 15.13
N GLU A 442 10.54 8.80 15.50
CA GLU A 442 10.88 9.80 16.50
C GLU A 442 10.48 11.20 16.02
N ASP A 443 9.64 11.87 16.80
CA ASP A 443 9.21 13.25 16.57
C ASP A 443 10.13 14.25 17.30
N GLY A 444 10.15 15.51 16.84
CA GLY A 444 10.98 16.60 17.36
C GLY A 444 11.90 17.25 16.31
N PRO A 445 12.62 18.34 16.65
CA PRO A 445 13.44 19.09 15.68
C PRO A 445 14.59 18.29 15.04
N LYS A 446 15.06 17.24 15.73
CA LYS A 446 16.08 16.29 15.26
C LYS A 446 15.51 14.87 15.10
N GLY A 447 14.19 14.73 15.21
CA GLY A 447 13.50 13.46 15.03
C GLY A 447 13.61 12.99 13.59
N ALA A 448 13.84 11.69 13.38
CA ALA A 448 14.01 11.13 12.05
C ALA A 448 12.78 11.38 11.17
N TYR A 449 11.57 11.27 11.73
CA TYR A 449 10.33 11.46 10.99
C TYR A 449 10.27 12.85 10.32
N ARG A 450 10.58 13.90 11.08
CA ARG A 450 10.57 15.27 10.57
C ARG A 450 11.67 15.55 9.56
N LEU A 451 12.82 14.88 9.67
CA LEU A 451 13.90 14.98 8.68
C LEU A 451 13.52 14.31 7.35
N LEU A 452 12.72 13.25 7.39
CA LEU A 452 12.29 12.51 6.20
C LEU A 452 11.06 13.14 5.53
N PHE A 453 10.03 13.49 6.31
CA PHE A 453 8.74 13.93 5.79
C PHE A 453 8.45 15.42 6.02
N GLY A 454 9.21 16.11 6.87
CA GLY A 454 8.91 17.50 7.23
C GLY A 454 9.09 18.52 6.11
N SER A 455 9.85 18.19 5.06
CA SER A 455 9.91 18.97 3.82
C SER A 455 8.88 18.55 2.78
N LYS A 456 8.02 17.57 3.11
CA LYS A 456 6.97 17.02 2.27
C LYS A 456 7.50 16.50 0.92
N PRO A 457 8.25 15.38 0.91
CA PRO A 457 8.72 14.79 -0.33
C PRO A 457 7.55 14.46 -1.28
N SER A 458 7.78 14.60 -2.59
CA SER A 458 6.76 14.33 -3.60
C SER A 458 6.46 12.83 -3.70
N ALA A 459 5.26 12.44 -4.16
CA ALA A 459 4.96 11.02 -4.40
C ALA A 459 5.95 10.37 -5.38
N ILE A 460 6.37 11.10 -6.42
CA ILE A 460 7.39 10.65 -7.40
C ILE A 460 8.72 10.40 -6.69
N GLN A 461 9.19 11.34 -5.86
CA GLN A 461 10.45 11.21 -5.12
C GLN A 461 10.43 9.99 -4.19
N ILE A 462 9.35 9.83 -3.43
CA ILE A 462 9.19 8.67 -2.55
C ILE A 462 9.19 7.39 -3.37
N TRP A 463 8.39 7.34 -4.44
CA TRP A 463 8.25 6.15 -5.25
C TRP A 463 9.56 5.73 -5.93
N ARG A 464 10.26 6.69 -6.55
CA ARG A 464 11.58 6.46 -7.16
C ARG A 464 12.62 6.01 -6.13
N SER A 465 12.60 6.60 -4.93
CA SER A 465 13.45 6.14 -3.82
C SER A 465 13.12 4.70 -3.43
N VAL A 466 11.84 4.33 -3.38
CA VAL A 466 11.42 2.96 -3.08
C VAL A 466 11.84 1.98 -4.17
N GLN A 467 11.70 2.35 -5.45
CA GLN A 467 12.15 1.52 -6.57
C GLN A 467 13.66 1.29 -6.52
N LEU A 468 14.44 2.34 -6.25
CA LEU A 468 15.89 2.23 -6.14
C LEU A 468 16.31 1.37 -4.95
N LEU A 469 15.68 1.55 -3.77
CA LEU A 469 15.92 0.69 -2.62
C LEU A 469 15.63 -0.78 -2.94
N ARG A 470 14.49 -1.08 -3.58
CA ARG A 470 14.11 -2.44 -3.97
C ARG A 470 15.11 -3.05 -4.94
N SER A 471 15.52 -2.31 -5.98
CA SER A 471 16.52 -2.75 -6.96
C SER A 471 17.89 -3.03 -6.32
N VAL A 472 18.31 -2.22 -5.35
CA VAL A 472 19.53 -2.46 -4.57
C VAL A 472 19.43 -3.76 -3.77
N LEU A 473 18.33 -3.96 -3.04
CA LEU A 473 18.12 -5.16 -2.22
C LEU A 473 18.02 -6.43 -3.08
N GLU A 474 17.36 -6.35 -4.23
CA GLU A 474 17.27 -7.44 -5.20
C GLU A 474 18.65 -7.79 -5.78
N SER A 475 19.45 -6.79 -6.15
CA SER A 475 20.83 -6.98 -6.64
C SER A 475 21.73 -7.61 -5.57
N LEU A 476 21.58 -7.20 -4.31
CA LEU A 476 22.29 -7.80 -3.19
C LEU A 476 21.90 -9.27 -3.00
N HIS A 477 20.61 -9.61 -3.13
CA HIS A 477 20.10 -10.98 -3.01
C HIS A 477 20.54 -11.86 -4.18
N ALA A 478 20.50 -11.36 -5.42
CA ALA A 478 20.97 -12.07 -6.60
C ALA A 478 22.46 -12.44 -6.51
N GLY A 479 23.28 -11.56 -5.92
CA GLY A 479 24.69 -11.80 -5.66
C GLY A 479 24.99 -12.64 -4.41
N GLN A 480 23.99 -13.14 -3.68
CA GLN A 480 24.21 -13.88 -2.43
C GLN A 480 24.96 -15.20 -2.66
N ALA A 481 24.72 -15.88 -3.80
CA ALA A 481 25.33 -17.17 -4.10
C ALA A 481 26.84 -17.12 -4.41
N SER A 482 27.40 -15.95 -4.70
CA SER A 482 28.82 -15.76 -5.02
C SER A 482 29.66 -15.31 -3.81
N ARG A 483 29.02 -15.10 -2.64
CA ARG A 483 29.62 -14.50 -1.44
C ARG A 483 29.61 -15.49 -0.28
N GLU A 484 30.73 -15.66 0.41
CA GLU A 484 30.83 -16.49 1.62
C GLU A 484 31.48 -15.70 2.78
N GLY A 485 31.25 -16.17 4.01
CA GLY A 485 31.87 -15.62 5.22
C GLY A 485 31.55 -14.14 5.46
N ARG A 486 32.59 -13.32 5.62
CA ARG A 486 32.48 -11.91 6.02
C ARG A 486 31.80 -11.05 4.96
N ALA A 487 32.00 -11.34 3.67
CA ALA A 487 31.34 -10.62 2.58
C ALA A 487 29.82 -10.83 2.58
N ALA A 488 29.36 -12.05 2.84
CA ALA A 488 27.93 -12.34 3.00
C ALA A 488 27.34 -11.57 4.20
N ALA A 489 28.03 -11.55 5.33
CA ALA A 489 27.58 -10.82 6.52
C ALA A 489 27.58 -9.29 6.36
N VAL A 490 28.54 -8.73 5.60
CA VAL A 490 28.53 -7.29 5.25
C VAL A 490 27.39 -6.97 4.29
N ALA A 491 27.12 -7.83 3.29
CA ALA A 491 26.00 -7.65 2.39
C ALA A 491 24.64 -7.71 3.12
N GLU A 492 24.50 -8.63 4.08
CA GLU A 492 23.27 -8.80 4.86
C GLU A 492 23.07 -7.66 5.87
N HIS A 493 24.10 -7.34 6.66
CA HIS A 493 23.95 -6.37 7.75
C HIS A 493 24.20 -4.92 7.32
N GLY A 494 24.91 -4.71 6.22
CA GLY A 494 25.20 -3.40 5.63
C GLY A 494 24.31 -3.05 4.43
N ASN A 495 23.26 -3.82 4.15
CA ASN A 495 22.37 -3.62 3.00
C ASN A 495 21.84 -2.18 2.87
N LEU A 496 21.37 -1.55 3.95
CA LEU A 496 20.89 -0.16 3.93
C LEU A 496 22.00 0.87 3.75
N LEU A 497 23.26 0.52 4.10
CA LEU A 497 24.42 1.36 3.83
C LEU A 497 24.89 1.25 2.38
N VAL A 498 24.85 0.06 1.80
CA VAL A 498 25.04 -0.11 0.36
C VAL A 498 23.98 0.69 -0.40
N ALA A 499 22.70 0.60 0.01
CA ALA A 499 21.66 1.45 -0.55
C ALA A 499 22.00 2.93 -0.43
N HIS A 500 22.42 3.40 0.75
CA HIS A 500 22.83 4.78 0.96
C HIS A 500 23.99 5.21 0.04
N LEU A 501 25.03 4.39 -0.13
CA LEU A 501 26.15 4.66 -1.04
C LEU A 501 25.68 4.78 -2.50
N VAL A 502 24.79 3.88 -2.94
CA VAL A 502 24.21 3.91 -4.29
C VAL A 502 23.37 5.18 -4.49
N PHE A 503 22.55 5.58 -3.50
CA PHE A 503 21.80 6.83 -3.54
C PHE A 503 22.70 8.06 -3.67
N GLN A 504 23.80 8.13 -2.91
CA GLN A 504 24.73 9.26 -3.01
C GLN A 504 25.43 9.29 -4.38
N ARG A 505 25.66 8.13 -5.00
CA ARG A 505 26.34 8.02 -6.29
C ARG A 505 25.45 8.41 -7.48
N ILE A 506 24.18 8.02 -7.46
CA ILE A 506 23.20 8.42 -8.49
C ILE A 506 22.91 9.92 -8.38
N GLY A 507 22.94 10.46 -7.16
CA GLY A 507 22.59 11.85 -6.91
C GLY A 507 21.08 12.07 -6.84
N ARG A 508 20.68 13.33 -6.72
CA ARG A 508 19.26 13.74 -6.57
C ARG A 508 18.70 14.43 -7.80
N ASP A 509 19.54 14.64 -8.81
CA ASP A 509 19.18 15.39 -10.00
C ASP A 509 18.17 14.58 -10.82
N GLY A 510 17.06 15.21 -11.21
CA GLY A 510 16.00 14.57 -12.00
C GLY A 510 15.04 13.66 -11.22
N VAL A 511 15.26 13.40 -9.92
CA VAL A 511 14.36 12.51 -9.13
C VAL A 511 12.93 13.05 -9.05
N ASP A 512 12.73 14.36 -9.04
CA ASP A 512 11.40 14.99 -9.06
C ASP A 512 10.87 15.29 -10.47
N ASP A 513 11.67 15.05 -11.52
CA ASP A 513 11.29 15.34 -12.91
C ASP A 513 10.56 14.15 -13.55
N PRO A 514 9.27 14.27 -13.89
CA PRO A 514 8.51 13.18 -14.51
C PRO A 514 9.07 12.74 -15.86
N ASP A 515 9.74 13.64 -16.60
CA ASP A 515 10.25 13.38 -17.95
C ASP A 515 11.65 12.73 -17.93
N PHE A 516 12.25 12.59 -16.75
CA PHE A 516 13.55 11.94 -16.57
C PHE A 516 13.45 10.41 -16.73
N ASP A 517 14.32 9.82 -17.54
CA ASP A 517 14.36 8.37 -17.79
C ASP A 517 14.87 7.60 -16.57
N TRP A 518 13.94 7.25 -15.70
CA TRP A 518 14.24 6.52 -14.47
C TRP A 518 14.61 5.05 -14.73
N ASN A 519 14.21 4.48 -15.87
CA ASN A 519 14.51 3.07 -16.17
C ASN A 519 16.00 2.88 -16.50
N ASP A 520 16.62 3.85 -17.16
CA ASP A 520 18.08 3.84 -17.39
C ASP A 520 18.84 3.84 -16.07
N VAL A 521 18.44 4.69 -15.12
CA VAL A 521 19.04 4.71 -13.78
C VAL A 521 18.90 3.36 -13.07
N LEU A 522 17.71 2.75 -13.11
CA LEU A 522 17.50 1.42 -12.51
C LEU A 522 18.37 0.33 -13.18
N GLY A 523 18.63 0.44 -14.49
CA GLY A 523 19.51 -0.46 -15.23
C GLY A 523 20.98 -0.40 -14.79
N GLN A 524 21.43 0.72 -14.24
CA GLN A 524 22.81 0.90 -13.75
C GLN A 524 23.00 0.37 -12.31
N VAL A 525 21.91 0.12 -11.57
CA VAL A 525 21.94 -0.25 -10.14
C VAL A 525 22.76 -1.52 -9.86
N PRO A 526 22.65 -2.63 -10.60
CA PRO A 526 23.40 -3.85 -10.28
C PRO A 526 24.93 -3.62 -10.26
N GLY A 527 25.45 -2.87 -11.22
CA GLY A 527 26.87 -2.52 -11.27
C GLY A 527 27.29 -1.60 -10.11
N LEU A 528 26.47 -0.61 -9.78
CA LEU A 528 26.74 0.29 -8.65
C LEU A 528 26.71 -0.44 -7.30
N VAL A 529 25.81 -1.40 -7.14
CA VAL A 529 25.70 -2.23 -5.92
C VAL A 529 26.96 -3.05 -5.71
N ASP A 530 27.48 -3.68 -6.76
CA ASP A 530 28.70 -4.49 -6.65
C ASP A 530 29.91 -3.63 -6.28
N VAL A 531 30.06 -2.45 -6.89
CA VAL A 531 31.15 -1.52 -6.58
C VAL A 531 31.02 -0.97 -5.14
N ALA A 532 29.82 -0.53 -4.75
CA ALA A 532 29.57 -0.01 -3.41
C ALA A 532 29.79 -1.07 -2.32
N LEU A 533 29.37 -2.32 -2.57
CA LEU A 533 29.58 -3.42 -1.64
C LEU A 533 31.06 -3.77 -1.48
N GLN A 534 31.83 -3.81 -2.56
CA GLN A 534 33.27 -4.09 -2.51
C GLN A 534 34.02 -3.02 -1.70
N TRP A 535 33.70 -1.75 -1.91
CA TRP A 535 34.27 -0.66 -1.10
C TRP A 535 33.84 -0.73 0.36
N LEU A 536 32.59 -1.09 0.64
CA LEU A 536 32.12 -1.25 2.02
C LEU A 536 32.82 -2.41 2.72
N ILE A 537 33.04 -3.54 2.04
CA ILE A 537 33.79 -4.68 2.58
C ILE A 537 35.24 -4.27 2.87
N HIS A 538 35.89 -3.61 1.92
CA HIS A 538 37.26 -3.14 2.10
C HIS A 538 37.37 -2.14 3.26
N ALA A 539 36.46 -1.17 3.36
CA ALA A 539 36.39 -0.23 4.48
C ALA A 539 36.22 -0.95 5.83
N VAL A 540 35.41 -2.02 5.85
CA VAL A 540 35.19 -2.83 7.06
C VAL A 540 36.47 -3.55 7.48
N ASP A 541 37.24 -4.07 6.54
CA ASP A 541 38.47 -4.79 6.84
C ASP A 541 39.59 -3.84 7.29
N GLU A 542 39.75 -2.70 6.63
CA GLU A 542 40.76 -1.68 6.96
C GLU A 542 40.49 -0.99 8.30
N ILE A 543 39.24 -0.55 8.55
CA ILE A 543 38.94 0.33 9.70
C ILE A 543 38.66 -0.47 10.97
N ILE A 544 38.04 -1.66 10.86
CA ILE A 544 37.58 -2.42 12.03
C ILE A 544 38.50 -3.60 12.34
N GLY A 545 39.13 -4.16 11.30
CA GLY A 545 39.96 -5.36 11.36
C GLY A 545 39.15 -6.66 11.15
N ALA A 546 39.80 -7.63 10.51
CA ALA A 546 39.21 -8.90 10.07
C ALA A 546 38.62 -9.77 11.20
N ASN A 547 39.04 -9.58 12.45
CA ASN A 547 38.71 -10.46 13.59
C ASN A 547 37.55 -9.97 14.50
N LYS A 548 36.86 -8.88 14.16
CA LYS A 548 35.75 -8.35 15.00
C LYS A 548 34.36 -8.71 14.46
N LEU A 549 33.39 -8.82 15.39
CA LEU A 549 31.97 -9.09 15.12
C LEU A 549 31.34 -8.00 14.22
N ILE A 550 30.79 -8.43 13.09
CA ILE A 550 30.26 -7.56 12.03
C ILE A 550 28.93 -6.92 12.45
N GLY A 551 28.02 -7.70 13.06
CA GLY A 551 26.72 -7.19 13.51
C GLY A 551 26.81 -6.04 14.53
N ALA A 552 27.75 -6.14 15.48
CA ALA A 552 28.00 -5.08 16.47
C ALA A 552 28.61 -3.81 15.86
N THR A 553 29.25 -3.92 14.69
CA THR A 553 29.82 -2.77 14.00
C THR A 553 28.72 -1.91 13.38
N PHE A 554 27.79 -2.52 12.65
CA PHE A 554 26.72 -1.79 11.97
C PHE A 554 25.67 -1.19 12.92
N SER A 555 25.77 -1.51 14.21
CA SER A 555 24.96 -0.92 15.29
C SER A 555 25.60 0.31 15.93
N ASN A 556 26.85 0.67 15.61
CA ASN A 556 27.55 1.83 16.17
C ASN A 556 27.58 3.01 15.17
N PRO A 557 26.90 4.14 15.47
CA PRO A 557 26.80 5.28 14.55
C PRO A 557 28.14 5.92 14.15
N GLU A 558 29.12 5.98 15.05
CA GLU A 558 30.43 6.58 14.74
C GLU A 558 31.22 5.72 13.77
N ARG A 559 31.23 4.40 13.99
CA ARG A 559 31.92 3.46 13.09
C ARG A 559 31.30 3.47 11.71
N VAL A 560 29.97 3.46 11.62
CA VAL A 560 29.28 3.51 10.32
C VAL A 560 29.59 4.81 9.58
N ARG A 561 29.63 5.95 10.28
CA ARG A 561 30.01 7.22 9.66
C ARG A 561 31.40 7.15 9.02
N SER A 562 32.38 6.58 9.72
CA SER A 562 33.74 6.38 9.19
C SER A 562 33.77 5.45 7.98
N LEU A 563 33.01 4.34 8.01
CA LEU A 563 32.92 3.40 6.88
C LEU A 563 32.33 4.06 5.63
N VAL A 564 31.20 4.77 5.79
CA VAL A 564 30.52 5.45 4.68
C VAL A 564 31.38 6.56 4.10
N GLN A 565 32.00 7.39 4.95
CA GLN A 565 32.87 8.47 4.49
C GLN A 565 34.07 7.92 3.69
N PHE A 566 34.68 6.84 4.15
CA PHE A 566 35.76 6.17 3.44
C PHE A 566 35.30 5.63 2.07
N ALA A 567 34.17 4.91 2.04
CA ALA A 567 33.66 4.33 0.81
C ALA A 567 33.25 5.42 -0.21
N LEU A 568 32.55 6.47 0.22
CA LEU A 568 32.17 7.60 -0.65
C LEU A 568 33.40 8.31 -1.21
N GLN A 569 34.39 8.61 -0.36
CA GLN A 569 35.63 9.24 -0.81
C GLN A 569 36.31 8.40 -1.93
N LYS A 570 36.37 7.08 -1.77
CA LYS A 570 36.99 6.20 -2.76
C LYS A 570 36.18 6.07 -4.05
N LEU A 571 34.85 6.09 -3.94
CA LEU A 571 33.94 6.14 -5.09
C LEU A 571 34.07 7.45 -5.88
N ASP A 572 34.28 8.58 -5.19
CA ASP A 572 34.44 9.91 -5.81
C ASP A 572 35.82 10.09 -6.45
N GLU A 573 36.88 9.54 -5.84
CA GLU A 573 38.24 9.54 -6.37
C GLU A 573 38.40 8.67 -7.63
N GLY A 574 37.38 7.89 -8.02
CA GLY A 574 37.44 6.97 -9.17
C GLY A 574 38.48 5.86 -8.99
N ALA A 575 38.77 5.49 -7.73
CA ALA A 575 39.78 4.50 -7.41
C ALA A 575 39.41 3.12 -7.98
N SER A 576 40.41 2.33 -8.37
CA SER A 576 40.21 0.96 -8.85
C SER A 576 39.50 0.14 -7.78
N VAL A 577 38.41 -0.53 -8.16
CA VAL A 577 37.57 -1.30 -7.23
C VAL A 577 38.43 -2.38 -6.55
N PRO A 578 38.42 -2.50 -5.21
CA PRO A 578 39.25 -3.46 -4.50
C PRO A 578 38.82 -4.88 -4.85
N GLU A 579 39.78 -5.72 -5.27
CA GLU A 579 39.50 -7.14 -5.41
C GLU A 579 39.26 -7.78 -4.04
N LEU A 580 38.11 -8.44 -3.89
CA LEU A 580 37.81 -9.21 -2.70
C LEU A 580 38.82 -10.36 -2.53
N PRO A 581 39.41 -10.53 -1.32
CA PRO A 581 40.22 -11.69 -0.99
C PRO A 581 39.54 -13.02 -1.36
N ASP A 582 40.32 -14.01 -1.78
CA ASP A 582 39.82 -15.35 -2.16
C ASP A 582 39.04 -16.04 -1.03
N SER A 583 39.32 -15.70 0.22
CA SER A 583 38.60 -16.19 1.41
C SER A 583 37.14 -15.70 1.53
N TYR A 584 36.74 -14.71 0.73
CA TYR A 584 35.39 -14.14 0.69
C TYR A 584 34.62 -14.44 -0.59
N ARG A 585 35.28 -15.06 -1.57
CA ARG A 585 34.68 -15.53 -2.81
C ARG A 585 34.31 -17.00 -2.64
N VAL A 586 33.14 -17.40 -3.16
CA VAL A 586 32.85 -18.84 -3.32
C VAL A 586 33.77 -19.34 -4.42
N LEU A 587 34.92 -19.92 -4.06
CA LEU A 587 35.69 -20.73 -5.00
C LEU A 587 34.76 -21.83 -5.49
N PRO A 588 34.66 -22.07 -6.82
CA PRO A 588 33.84 -23.16 -7.32
C PRO A 588 34.35 -24.43 -6.66
N LYS A 589 33.57 -24.97 -5.72
CA LYS A 589 33.85 -26.26 -5.12
C LYS A 589 33.94 -27.21 -6.30
N GLN A 590 35.16 -27.67 -6.61
CA GLN A 590 35.31 -28.91 -7.35
C GLN A 590 34.55 -29.93 -6.52
N ARG A 591 33.32 -30.23 -6.94
CA ARG A 591 32.62 -31.43 -6.49
C ARG A 591 33.46 -32.58 -7.04
N THR A 592 34.49 -32.98 -6.29
CA THR A 592 34.86 -34.39 -6.24
C THR A 592 33.62 -35.09 -5.72
N ARG A 593 32.74 -35.45 -6.64
CA ARG A 593 31.55 -36.25 -6.37
C ARG A 593 32.12 -37.55 -5.80
N ARG A 594 32.10 -37.71 -4.47
CA ARG A 594 32.41 -39.00 -3.84
C ARG A 594 31.62 -40.05 -4.63
N ALA A 595 32.32 -41.08 -5.12
CA ALA A 595 31.70 -42.17 -5.86
C ALA A 595 30.52 -42.72 -5.03
N SER A 596 29.38 -43.01 -5.67
CA SER A 596 28.21 -43.53 -4.95
C SER A 596 28.56 -44.87 -4.29
N SER A 597 27.87 -45.25 -3.20
CA SER A 597 28.11 -46.54 -2.53
C SER A 597 28.03 -47.72 -3.51
N VAL A 598 27.12 -47.65 -4.49
CA VAL A 598 27.02 -48.65 -5.58
C VAL A 598 28.27 -48.67 -6.43
N GLN A 599 28.77 -47.51 -6.83
CA GLN A 599 29.99 -47.39 -7.64
C GLN A 599 31.21 -47.98 -6.92
N ILE A 600 31.36 -47.68 -5.63
CA ILE A 600 32.44 -48.21 -4.77
C ILE A 600 32.36 -49.73 -4.70
N LEU A 601 31.16 -50.29 -4.45
CA LEU A 601 30.97 -51.74 -4.32
C LEU A 601 31.20 -52.50 -5.64
N VAL A 602 30.75 -51.93 -6.76
CA VAL A 602 30.96 -52.51 -8.10
C VAL A 602 32.44 -52.47 -8.48
N ASP A 603 33.12 -51.34 -8.25
CA ASP A 603 34.54 -51.18 -8.61
C ASP A 603 35.44 -52.07 -7.75
N ALA A 604 35.13 -52.23 -6.46
CA ALA A 604 35.83 -53.15 -5.56
C ALA A 604 35.38 -54.62 -5.73
N ARG A 605 34.39 -54.91 -6.58
CA ARG A 605 33.78 -56.25 -6.77
C ARG A 605 33.41 -56.94 -5.45
N MET A 606 32.91 -56.18 -4.50
CA MET A 606 32.64 -56.68 -3.14
C MET A 606 31.49 -57.67 -3.08
N ILE A 607 30.49 -57.50 -3.95
CA ILE A 607 29.30 -58.35 -3.98
C ILE A 607 29.32 -59.15 -5.28
N LYS A 608 29.25 -60.48 -5.17
CA LYS A 608 29.21 -61.37 -6.33
C LYS A 608 27.87 -61.22 -7.05
N ASP A 609 27.88 -61.21 -8.37
CA ASP A 609 26.65 -61.28 -9.17
C ASP A 609 25.83 -62.51 -8.77
N GLY A 610 24.51 -62.33 -8.64
CA GLY A 610 23.62 -63.38 -8.15
C GLY A 610 23.42 -63.41 -6.64
N THR A 611 24.14 -62.59 -5.87
CA THR A 611 23.94 -62.50 -4.40
C THR A 611 22.54 -61.99 -4.08
N THR A 612 21.84 -62.65 -3.16
CA THR A 612 20.50 -62.21 -2.74
C THR A 612 20.61 -61.17 -1.63
N LEU A 613 19.98 -60.01 -1.85
CA LEU A 613 19.82 -58.95 -0.86
C LEU A 613 18.43 -59.00 -0.24
N LYS A 614 18.35 -58.59 1.03
CA LYS A 614 17.10 -58.40 1.75
C LYS A 614 16.82 -56.93 2.01
N PHE A 615 15.56 -56.55 1.82
CA PHE A 615 15.03 -55.25 2.19
C PHE A 615 14.83 -55.16 3.71
N GLY A 616 15.20 -54.03 4.28
CA GLY A 616 14.96 -53.69 5.69
C GLY A 616 14.47 -52.26 5.82
N ALA A 617 13.27 -52.08 6.36
CA ALA A 617 12.74 -50.76 6.71
C ALA A 617 13.47 -50.21 7.96
N ASP A 618 13.98 -48.98 7.84
CA ASP A 618 14.88 -48.32 8.80
C ASP A 618 14.09 -47.67 9.94
N THR A 619 12.94 -47.06 9.63
CA THR A 619 12.13 -46.32 10.61
C THR A 619 10.89 -47.10 11.03
N ALA A 620 10.37 -46.80 12.24
CA ALA A 620 9.15 -47.43 12.75
C ALA A 620 7.90 -47.12 11.89
N PRO A 621 7.68 -45.89 11.40
CA PRO A 621 6.55 -45.59 10.50
C PRO A 621 6.61 -46.38 9.19
N GLU A 622 7.80 -46.50 8.60
CA GLU A 622 7.99 -47.26 7.36
C GLU A 622 7.77 -48.77 7.56
N ARG A 623 8.19 -49.32 8.70
CA ARG A 623 7.89 -50.71 9.08
C ARG A 623 6.39 -50.94 9.21
N ALA A 624 5.67 -50.04 9.86
CA ALA A 624 4.22 -50.15 10.03
C ALA A 624 3.47 -50.05 8.69
N ALA A 625 3.86 -49.10 7.83
CA ALA A 625 3.22 -48.87 6.54
C ALA A 625 3.44 -50.04 5.55
N LEU A 626 4.60 -50.69 5.61
CA LEU A 626 4.94 -51.77 4.67
C LEU A 626 4.62 -53.18 5.18
N ALA A 627 4.29 -53.36 6.47
CA ALA A 627 4.16 -54.69 7.08
C ALA A 627 3.16 -55.60 6.36
N ASP A 628 1.92 -55.16 6.19
CA ASP A 628 0.87 -55.94 5.54
C ASP A 628 1.22 -56.20 4.06
N TRP A 629 1.76 -55.20 3.39
CA TRP A 629 2.13 -55.29 1.97
C TRP A 629 3.33 -56.23 1.74
N LEU A 630 4.35 -56.23 2.59
CA LEU A 630 5.50 -57.13 2.46
C LEU A 630 5.13 -58.57 2.82
N SER A 631 4.29 -58.76 3.85
CA SER A 631 3.82 -60.09 4.27
C SER A 631 3.01 -60.83 3.19
N ALA A 632 2.35 -60.08 2.31
CA ALA A 632 1.51 -60.64 1.25
C ALA A 632 2.29 -61.32 0.10
N ASP A 633 3.57 -60.98 -0.12
CA ASP A 633 4.43 -61.64 -1.11
C ASP A 633 5.90 -61.58 -0.67
N PRO A 634 6.48 -62.70 -0.20
CA PRO A 634 7.87 -62.78 0.26
C PRO A 634 8.90 -62.32 -0.77
N ARG A 635 8.57 -62.32 -2.07
CA ARG A 635 9.47 -61.84 -3.13
C ARG A 635 9.69 -60.33 -3.05
N ARG A 636 8.77 -59.57 -2.45
CA ARG A 636 8.86 -58.09 -2.32
C ARG A 636 10.06 -57.66 -1.49
N GLU A 637 10.48 -58.50 -0.54
CA GLU A 637 11.63 -58.24 0.35
C GLU A 637 12.98 -58.63 -0.26
N THR A 638 12.99 -59.23 -1.45
CA THR A 638 14.20 -59.82 -2.03
C THR A 638 14.58 -59.19 -3.37
N ALA A 639 15.87 -58.96 -3.56
CA ALA A 639 16.45 -58.54 -4.83
C ALA A 639 17.78 -59.25 -5.05
N THR A 640 18.19 -59.43 -6.30
CA THR A 640 19.47 -60.05 -6.66
C THR A 640 20.46 -58.98 -7.12
N TRP A 641 21.71 -59.06 -6.64
CA TRP A 641 22.78 -58.16 -7.03
C TRP A 641 23.22 -58.43 -8.47
N VAL A 642 23.39 -57.35 -9.23
CA VAL A 642 24.04 -57.31 -10.53
C VAL A 642 25.06 -56.19 -10.50
N ASN A 643 26.27 -56.43 -10.98
CA ASN A 643 27.37 -55.46 -11.04
C ASN A 643 27.12 -54.39 -12.11
N ASP A 644 26.10 -53.56 -11.88
CA ASP A 644 25.73 -52.38 -12.66
C ASP A 644 25.92 -51.13 -11.81
N ARG A 645 26.62 -50.14 -12.37
CA ARG A 645 27.00 -48.89 -11.70
C ARG A 645 25.80 -48.00 -11.32
N THR A 646 24.62 -48.26 -11.86
CA THR A 646 23.43 -47.40 -11.71
C THR A 646 22.20 -48.14 -11.20
N LYS A 647 21.96 -49.38 -11.66
CA LYS A 647 20.78 -50.19 -11.33
C LYS A 647 21.17 -51.61 -10.91
N PRO A 648 21.83 -51.77 -9.75
CA PRO A 648 22.41 -53.03 -9.33
C PRO A 648 21.40 -54.03 -8.77
N LEU A 649 20.14 -53.65 -8.55
CA LEU A 649 19.14 -54.52 -7.94
C LEU A 649 18.17 -55.07 -8.98
N LEU A 650 18.15 -56.40 -9.12
CA LEU A 650 17.13 -57.11 -9.88
C LEU A 650 16.02 -57.53 -8.91
N TRP A 651 14.84 -56.91 -9.00
CA TRP A 651 13.76 -57.17 -8.05
C TRP A 651 13.08 -58.51 -8.31
N ALA A 652 12.86 -59.33 -7.28
CA ALA A 652 12.33 -60.69 -7.45
C ALA A 652 10.85 -60.74 -7.89
N VAL A 653 10.13 -59.63 -7.78
CA VAL A 653 8.70 -59.53 -8.17
C VAL A 653 8.52 -59.44 -9.68
N ASP A 654 9.30 -58.59 -10.37
CA ASP A 654 9.12 -58.31 -11.79
C ASP A 654 10.37 -58.54 -12.66
N ALA A 655 11.46 -59.01 -12.05
CA ALA A 655 12.75 -59.26 -12.71
C ALA A 655 13.30 -58.03 -13.47
N LYS A 656 12.92 -56.82 -13.06
CA LYS A 656 13.47 -55.57 -13.61
C LYS A 656 14.58 -55.02 -12.72
N ARG A 657 15.45 -54.22 -13.34
CA ARG A 657 16.60 -53.58 -12.67
C ARG A 657 16.24 -52.20 -12.13
N TYR A 658 16.68 -51.94 -10.90
CA TYR A 658 16.42 -50.70 -10.19
C TYR A 658 17.68 -50.17 -9.50
N SER A 659 17.74 -48.85 -9.32
CA SER A 659 18.65 -48.25 -8.34
C SER A 659 18.11 -48.54 -6.93
N PRO A 660 18.97 -48.60 -5.89
CA PRO A 660 18.51 -48.86 -4.53
C PRO A 660 17.41 -47.89 -4.07
N SER A 661 17.56 -46.59 -4.30
CA SER A 661 16.53 -45.61 -3.94
C SER A 661 15.27 -45.73 -4.80
N GLY A 662 15.43 -45.98 -6.11
CA GLY A 662 14.31 -46.10 -7.04
C GLY A 662 13.42 -47.31 -6.73
N LEU A 663 14.01 -48.42 -6.26
CA LEU A 663 13.24 -49.59 -5.84
C LEU A 663 12.43 -49.30 -4.57
N VAL A 664 13.03 -48.65 -3.57
CA VAL A 664 12.33 -48.31 -2.32
C VAL A 664 11.16 -47.35 -2.58
N MET A 665 11.36 -46.31 -3.40
CA MET A 665 10.27 -45.40 -3.79
C MET A 665 9.14 -46.13 -4.53
N ARG A 666 9.48 -47.10 -5.40
CA ARG A 666 8.48 -47.93 -6.08
C ARG A 666 7.73 -48.83 -5.09
N MET A 667 8.41 -49.38 -4.09
CA MET A 667 7.76 -50.19 -3.04
C MET A 667 6.80 -49.35 -2.21
N TRP A 668 7.18 -48.13 -1.80
CA TRP A 668 6.30 -47.20 -1.08
C TRP A 668 5.06 -46.83 -1.90
N ALA A 669 5.22 -46.55 -3.19
CA ALA A 669 4.11 -46.25 -4.08
C ALA A 669 3.15 -47.44 -4.23
N LEU A 670 3.66 -48.66 -4.35
CA LEU A 670 2.84 -49.89 -4.45
C LEU A 670 2.18 -50.30 -3.13
N ALA A 671 2.71 -49.82 -2.00
CA ALA A 671 2.14 -50.01 -0.67
C ALA A 671 1.20 -48.86 -0.26
N GLU A 672 0.95 -47.89 -1.16
CA GLU A 672 0.06 -46.74 -0.94
C GLU A 672 0.39 -45.92 0.33
N TRP A 673 1.67 -45.80 0.67
CA TRP A 673 2.08 -45.05 1.86
C TRP A 673 2.05 -43.54 1.63
N ALA A 674 0.95 -42.89 2.04
CA ALA A 674 0.69 -41.46 1.81
C ALA A 674 1.68 -40.49 2.50
N GLU A 675 2.29 -40.91 3.62
CA GLU A 675 3.24 -40.08 4.40
C GLU A 675 4.71 -40.29 3.98
N ALA A 676 4.96 -41.01 2.87
CA ALA A 676 6.30 -41.31 2.41
C ALA A 676 7.09 -40.03 2.03
N SER A 677 8.36 -39.96 2.46
CA SER A 677 9.27 -38.87 2.09
C SER A 677 9.56 -38.86 0.58
N VAL A 678 9.73 -37.67 0.00
CA VAL A 678 10.18 -37.47 -1.39
C VAL A 678 11.65 -37.85 -1.63
N ALA A 679 12.42 -38.14 -0.57
CA ALA A 679 13.82 -38.55 -0.67
C ALA A 679 14.13 -39.76 0.22
N VAL A 680 14.85 -40.75 -0.34
CA VAL A 680 15.28 -41.96 0.37
C VAL A 680 16.72 -42.35 0.04
N GLN A 681 17.48 -42.74 1.06
CA GLN A 681 18.79 -43.37 0.92
C GLN A 681 18.62 -44.88 0.78
N GLY A 682 18.31 -45.36 -0.43
CA GLY A 682 17.98 -46.76 -0.66
C GLY A 682 19.11 -47.75 -0.36
N THR A 683 20.38 -47.34 -0.46
CA THR A 683 21.53 -48.20 -0.14
C THR A 683 21.58 -48.61 1.34
N LYS A 684 20.94 -47.85 2.24
CA LYS A 684 20.83 -48.23 3.65
C LYS A 684 19.75 -49.31 3.87
N ARG A 685 18.87 -49.54 2.88
CA ARG A 685 17.65 -50.36 3.02
C ARG A 685 17.80 -51.74 2.43
N TRP A 686 18.90 -51.98 1.73
CA TRP A 686 19.25 -53.25 1.15
C TRP A 686 20.49 -53.76 1.85
N SER A 687 20.43 -55.01 2.30
CA SER A 687 21.52 -55.67 3.02
C SER A 687 21.82 -57.02 2.42
N VAL A 688 23.10 -57.39 2.44
CA VAL A 688 23.53 -58.76 2.19
C VAL A 688 23.41 -59.51 3.51
N PRO A 689 22.62 -60.60 3.60
CA PRO A 689 22.43 -61.33 4.85
C PRO A 689 23.76 -61.75 5.48
N GLY A 690 24.04 -61.25 6.70
CA GLY A 690 25.28 -61.54 7.43
C GLY A 690 26.46 -60.60 7.14
N GLU A 691 26.37 -59.71 6.14
CA GLU A 691 27.47 -58.79 5.76
C GLU A 691 27.12 -57.30 5.96
N GLY A 692 25.84 -56.98 6.16
CA GLY A 692 25.37 -55.61 6.46
C GLY A 692 24.74 -54.89 5.27
N THR A 693 24.47 -53.60 5.43
CA THR A 693 23.83 -52.76 4.40
C THR A 693 24.82 -52.35 3.31
N LEU A 694 24.33 -52.01 2.11
CA LEU A 694 25.19 -51.53 1.02
C LEU A 694 25.98 -50.26 1.38
N VAL A 695 25.48 -49.43 2.30
CA VAL A 695 26.23 -48.27 2.81
C VAL A 695 27.37 -48.70 3.71
N GLU A 696 27.11 -49.57 4.69
CA GLU A 696 28.14 -50.06 5.62
C GLU A 696 29.25 -50.83 4.88
N MET A 697 28.87 -51.65 3.89
CA MET A 697 29.83 -52.36 3.04
C MET A 697 30.68 -51.39 2.21
N ALA A 698 30.10 -50.33 1.65
CA ALA A 698 30.87 -49.32 0.91
C ALA A 698 31.79 -48.51 1.82
N GLU A 699 31.35 -48.18 3.04
CA GLU A 699 32.19 -47.53 4.05
C GLU A 699 33.32 -48.43 4.55
N ALA A 700 33.11 -49.75 4.62
CA ALA A 700 34.16 -50.70 4.95
C ALA A 700 35.24 -50.75 3.87
N VAL A 701 34.86 -50.72 2.58
CA VAL A 701 35.81 -50.63 1.45
C VAL A 701 36.63 -49.35 1.52
N LEU A 702 35.98 -48.20 1.78
CA LEU A 702 36.67 -46.92 1.90
C LEU A 702 37.63 -46.91 3.09
N ARG A 703 37.21 -47.42 4.26
CA ARG A 703 38.07 -47.54 5.45
C ARG A 703 39.25 -48.48 5.23
N ALA A 704 39.06 -49.59 4.52
CA ALA A 704 40.12 -50.52 4.18
C ALA A 704 41.12 -49.95 3.16
N GLY A 705 40.69 -48.98 2.33
CA GLY A 705 41.54 -48.25 1.41
C GLY A 705 42.30 -47.06 2.01
N GLU A 706 41.97 -46.62 3.24
CA GLU A 706 42.49 -45.36 3.81
C GLU A 706 43.59 -45.48 4.89
N LEU A 707 44.03 -46.66 5.39
CA LEU A 707 45.19 -46.77 6.32
C LEU A 707 45.82 -48.20 6.37
N PRO A 708 47.17 -48.39 6.47
CA PRO A 708 48.30 -47.44 6.29
C PRO A 708 49.38 -47.90 5.27
N LEU A 709 50.04 -46.96 4.59
CA LEU A 709 51.46 -47.10 4.24
C LEU A 709 52.27 -46.63 5.46
N ALA A 710 52.55 -47.56 6.36
CA ALA A 710 53.55 -47.42 7.40
C ALA A 710 54.45 -48.66 7.36
N GLY A 711 55.71 -48.49 6.97
CA GLY A 711 56.80 -49.44 7.23
C GLY A 711 57.61 -49.90 6.02
N GLU A 712 58.92 -49.68 6.14
CA GLU A 712 60.08 -50.26 5.40
C GLU A 712 60.60 -49.44 4.20
N GLU A 713 61.49 -48.46 4.39
CA GLU A 713 62.94 -48.49 4.77
C GLU A 713 63.88 -49.18 3.75
N LEU A 714 65.05 -48.52 3.55
CA LEU A 714 66.31 -48.97 2.93
C LEU A 714 66.47 -48.91 1.40
N LEU A 715 66.97 -47.76 0.90
CA LEU A 715 68.35 -47.57 0.39
C LEU A 715 68.58 -46.12 -0.08
#